data_AF-A0A7Z9LXK4-F1
#
_entry.id   AF-A0A7Z9LXK4-F1
#
_cell.length_a   1.000
_cell.length_b   1.000
_cell.length_c   1.000
_cell.angle_alpha   90.00
_cell.angle_beta   90.00
_cell.angle_gamma   90.00
#
_symmetry.space_group_name_H-M   'P 1'
#
loop_
_entity.id
_entity.type
_entity.pdbx_description
1 polymer ?
#
loop_
_entity_poly.entity_id
_entity_poly.type
_entity_poly.pdbx_seq_one_letter_code
_entity_poly.pdbx_strand_id
1 'polypeptide(L)'
;LEAFRFANLAMANQRVRSIYSLRRRRGEEINVEDLDEPKNRSWYPFQLAFILLSIPALADPTHRDRTSPIDAYADLLWFPTGGGKTEAYLGVAAFTMAIRRRQGRLGDLDNSRGLSVIMRYTLRLLTLQQFQRASTLICAMEVLRRQDEAKWGTEPFSIGLWVGMRVTPNTTEQSHKHIQARRTGTRPQDSSPCQLTSCPWCGSEIRPERDIEVSRHTGGKGKTVLYCGDSHSECDFSEANAPDWGIPARVVDEEIYRRPPSMMIATVDKFALMAWKGAVRNLFGKANRECSRHGLSWPGDTDCNTAHNAAGGLPRATVDDITPIRPPDLIIQDEFHLISGPLGTMVGLYETVVDELATWEIDGKLIRPKVIASTATARKAEEQINNVFMRKVSIFPPHGLDIEDNFFSIQRDIKQKTGRKYLGICSPGSARPAVLIRLYAALLTASQSLFEHFGKGADPWMTTVGYFNSLRELGGMRRLAEDDVQTRCYRVQMSDVARPGLAQRSARNVDELTSRVSSEDIPKKLDALEIPFRADFDASKGIYQSLWEREEARSMDVVLATNMLSVGVDINRLGLMAVNGQPKSTAEYIQATSRVGRFFPGLVCTVLTWSRPRDLSHYESFDHYHSTFYMHVEAQSVTPFTPRALDRGMMGAMVSRLRLNRENYTPNRGAEEMKNPGSPEADEVVDMLSERAWKVTNDPDVKTLSESMARERCDKWAHEANRGGRDLGFEARANAGLVPLLKKPGAHAWDKFTVPFSMREVEPGVRLVMEDGPMDEGPGWQHPPLPADNEGGED
;
A
#
# COMPACT_ATOMS: atom_id res chain seq x y z
N LEU A 1 -21.49 -8.46 -21.10
CA LEU A 1 -21.52 -9.88 -20.67
C LEU A 1 -20.18 -10.59 -20.81
N GLU A 2 -19.50 -10.50 -21.96
CA GLU A 2 -18.21 -11.20 -22.19
C GLU A 2 -17.14 -10.83 -21.14
N ALA A 3 -16.92 -9.54 -20.90
CA ALA A 3 -15.98 -9.06 -19.88
C ALA A 3 -16.34 -9.53 -18.46
N PHE A 4 -17.63 -9.67 -18.15
CA PHE A 4 -18.09 -10.18 -16.86
C PHE A 4 -17.74 -11.67 -16.69
N ARG A 5 -17.95 -12.48 -17.74
CA ARG A 5 -17.56 -13.90 -17.73
C ARG A 5 -16.05 -14.07 -17.60
N PHE A 6 -15.28 -13.28 -18.35
CA PHE A 6 -13.82 -13.27 -18.27
C PHE A 6 -13.33 -12.93 -16.87
N ALA A 7 -13.84 -11.86 -16.26
CA ALA A 7 -13.47 -11.44 -14.91
C ALA A 7 -13.81 -12.51 -13.86
N ASN A 8 -14.98 -13.15 -13.95
CA ASN A 8 -15.36 -14.22 -13.03
C ASN A 8 -14.48 -15.48 -13.20
N LEU A 9 -14.16 -15.87 -14.44
CA LEU A 9 -13.27 -16.99 -14.70
C LEU A 9 -11.84 -16.70 -14.19
N ALA A 10 -11.34 -15.48 -14.41
CA ALA A 10 -10.04 -15.05 -13.89
C ALA A 10 -10.01 -15.09 -12.35
N MET A 11 -11.06 -14.62 -11.67
CA MET A 11 -11.17 -14.67 -10.22
C MET A 11 -11.32 -16.10 -9.68
N ALA A 12 -12.03 -16.98 -10.38
CA ALA A 12 -12.13 -18.39 -10.04
C ALA A 12 -10.74 -19.05 -10.09
N ASN A 13 -10.04 -18.88 -11.22
CA ASN A 13 -8.67 -19.39 -11.40
C ASN A 13 -7.71 -18.80 -10.37
N GLN A 14 -7.81 -17.51 -10.10
CA GLN A 14 -6.97 -16.83 -9.11
C GLN A 14 -7.10 -17.47 -7.73
N ARG A 15 -8.32 -17.76 -7.27
CA ARG A 15 -8.56 -18.35 -5.94
C ARG A 15 -8.02 -19.76 -5.83
N VAL A 16 -8.30 -20.61 -6.83
CA VAL A 16 -7.80 -21.98 -6.88
C VAL A 16 -6.26 -21.98 -6.89
N ARG A 17 -5.64 -21.14 -7.74
CA ARG A 17 -4.18 -21.02 -7.86
C ARG A 17 -3.52 -20.43 -6.62
N SER A 18 -4.17 -19.51 -5.91
CA SER A 18 -3.66 -19.02 -4.62
C SER A 18 -3.63 -20.12 -3.55
N ILE A 19 -4.66 -20.99 -3.49
CA ILE A 19 -4.65 -22.16 -2.58
C ILE A 19 -3.56 -23.15 -3.00
N TYR A 20 -3.47 -23.45 -4.30
CA TYR A 20 -2.45 -24.34 -4.86
C TYR A 20 -1.02 -23.86 -4.52
N SER A 21 -0.73 -22.61 -4.85
CA SER A 21 0.57 -21.99 -4.57
C SER A 21 0.90 -22.01 -3.08
N LEU A 22 -0.08 -21.76 -2.20
CA LEU A 22 0.14 -21.80 -0.75
C LEU A 22 0.50 -23.21 -0.26
N ARG A 23 -0.25 -24.23 -0.69
CA ARG A 23 -0.03 -25.62 -0.27
C ARG A 23 1.28 -26.19 -0.81
N ARG A 24 1.63 -25.91 -2.08
CA ARG A 24 2.93 -26.31 -2.65
C ARG A 24 4.10 -25.68 -1.88
N ARG A 25 3.99 -24.41 -1.48
CA ARG A 25 5.00 -23.73 -0.62
C ARG A 25 5.15 -24.38 0.75
N ARG A 26 4.15 -25.12 1.22
CA ARG A 26 4.19 -25.91 2.47
C ARG A 26 4.76 -27.32 2.27
N GLY A 27 5.23 -27.65 1.06
CA GLY A 27 5.74 -28.97 0.72
C GLY A 27 4.65 -30.03 0.51
N GLU A 28 3.39 -29.61 0.34
CA GLU A 28 2.30 -30.54 0.03
C GLU A 28 2.33 -30.94 -1.46
N GLU A 29 2.36 -32.24 -1.76
CA GLU A 29 2.17 -32.77 -3.12
C GLU A 29 0.67 -32.81 -3.43
N ILE A 30 0.22 -31.92 -4.31
CA ILE A 30 -1.19 -31.77 -4.68
C ILE A 30 -1.31 -31.43 -6.16
N ASN A 31 -2.42 -31.80 -6.79
CA ASN A 31 -2.75 -31.33 -8.14
C ASN A 31 -3.70 -30.11 -8.07
N VAL A 32 -3.71 -29.31 -9.13
CA VAL A 32 -4.57 -28.11 -9.20
C VAL A 32 -6.02 -28.52 -9.37
N GLU A 33 -6.27 -29.60 -10.12
CA GLU A 33 -7.58 -30.15 -10.42
C GLU A 33 -8.33 -30.58 -9.15
N ASP A 34 -7.61 -31.11 -8.17
CA ASP A 34 -8.16 -31.51 -6.87
C ASP A 34 -8.67 -30.31 -6.05
N LEU A 35 -8.20 -29.10 -6.38
CA LEU A 35 -8.61 -27.86 -5.71
C LEU A 35 -9.72 -27.11 -6.47
N ASP A 36 -10.04 -27.50 -7.70
CA ASP A 36 -11.09 -26.85 -8.52
C ASP A 36 -12.51 -27.31 -8.15
N GLU A 37 -12.84 -27.22 -6.86
CA GLU A 37 -14.18 -27.47 -6.34
C GLU A 37 -14.99 -26.16 -6.20
N PRO A 38 -16.34 -26.21 -6.30
CA PRO A 38 -17.19 -25.02 -6.19
C PRO A 38 -16.88 -24.13 -4.99
N LYS A 39 -16.56 -24.72 -3.83
CA LYS A 39 -16.23 -24.00 -2.60
C LYS A 39 -15.06 -23.03 -2.78
N ASN A 40 -14.03 -23.42 -3.53
CA ASN A 40 -12.81 -22.63 -3.70
C ASN A 40 -12.95 -21.50 -4.73
N ARG A 41 -14.01 -21.53 -5.54
CA ARG A 41 -14.32 -20.52 -6.56
C ARG A 41 -15.62 -19.76 -6.34
N SER A 42 -16.28 -19.93 -5.18
CA SER A 42 -17.56 -19.30 -4.86
C SER A 42 -17.41 -17.89 -4.29
N TRP A 43 -18.22 -16.95 -4.76
CA TRP A 43 -18.31 -15.61 -4.18
C TRP A 43 -19.08 -15.61 -2.86
N TYR A 44 -18.67 -14.78 -1.91
CA TYR A 44 -19.59 -14.35 -0.87
C TYR A 44 -20.67 -13.44 -1.48
N PRO A 45 -21.93 -13.50 -1.02
CA PRO A 45 -23.02 -12.69 -1.59
C PRO A 45 -22.71 -11.20 -1.67
N PHE A 46 -22.06 -10.64 -0.64
CA PHE A 46 -21.70 -9.21 -0.61
C PHE A 46 -20.66 -8.84 -1.68
N GLN A 47 -19.72 -9.74 -2.00
CA GLN A 47 -18.70 -9.48 -3.01
C GLN A 47 -19.35 -9.36 -4.39
N LEU A 48 -20.28 -10.27 -4.70
CA LEU A 48 -21.02 -10.25 -5.96
C LEU A 48 -21.91 -9.02 -6.05
N ALA A 49 -22.65 -8.69 -5.00
CA ALA A 49 -23.48 -7.48 -4.96
C ALA A 49 -22.65 -6.21 -5.17
N PHE A 50 -21.49 -6.11 -4.51
CA PHE A 50 -20.58 -4.98 -4.69
C PHE A 50 -20.06 -4.87 -6.13
N ILE A 51 -19.64 -5.98 -6.75
CA ILE A 51 -19.20 -5.99 -8.15
C ILE A 51 -20.33 -5.52 -9.08
N LEU A 52 -21.55 -6.01 -8.87
CA LEU A 52 -22.71 -5.65 -9.69
C LEU A 52 -23.05 -4.15 -9.59
N LEU A 53 -22.85 -3.54 -8.42
CA LEU A 53 -23.04 -2.09 -8.23
C LEU A 53 -22.02 -1.25 -9.01
N SER A 54 -20.77 -1.72 -9.15
CA SER A 54 -19.73 -0.98 -9.86
C SER A 54 -19.75 -1.15 -11.39
N ILE A 55 -20.37 -2.22 -11.91
CA ILE A 55 -20.37 -2.54 -13.35
C ILE A 55 -20.96 -1.43 -14.23
N PRO A 56 -22.13 -0.81 -13.94
CA PRO A 56 -22.74 0.17 -14.84
C PRO A 56 -21.80 1.33 -15.18
N ALA A 57 -21.13 1.90 -14.18
CA ALA A 57 -20.20 3.01 -14.36
C ALA A 57 -18.97 2.61 -15.19
N LEU A 58 -18.50 1.36 -15.08
CA LEU A 58 -17.33 0.87 -15.81
C LEU A 58 -17.67 0.43 -17.24
N ALA A 59 -18.86 -0.12 -17.43
CA ALA A 59 -19.35 -0.59 -18.73
C ALA A 59 -19.73 0.56 -19.66
N ASP A 60 -20.33 1.62 -19.12
CA ASP A 60 -20.67 2.85 -19.84
C ASP A 60 -19.82 4.02 -19.32
N PRO A 61 -18.79 4.46 -20.06
CA PRO A 61 -17.98 5.60 -19.70
C PRO A 61 -18.79 6.90 -19.50
N THR A 62 -19.95 7.03 -20.14
CA THR A 62 -20.81 8.22 -20.05
C THR A 62 -21.77 8.23 -18.86
N HIS A 63 -21.73 7.17 -18.03
CA HIS A 63 -22.53 7.04 -16.82
C HIS A 63 -22.30 8.24 -15.87
N ARG A 64 -23.36 8.66 -15.15
CA ARG A 64 -23.34 9.84 -14.29
C ARG A 64 -22.21 9.85 -13.25
N ASP A 65 -21.84 8.68 -12.73
CA ASP A 65 -20.73 8.49 -11.77
C ASP A 65 -19.35 8.80 -12.36
N ARG A 66 -19.25 8.96 -13.68
CA ARG A 66 -18.01 9.33 -14.39
C ARG A 66 -18.05 10.72 -14.99
N THR A 67 -19.23 11.31 -15.19
CA THR A 67 -19.39 12.60 -15.88
C THR A 67 -19.75 13.76 -14.97
N SER A 68 -20.45 13.54 -13.84
CA SER A 68 -20.79 14.59 -12.87
C SER A 68 -20.00 14.37 -11.57
N PRO A 69 -18.84 15.02 -11.35
CA PRO A 69 -18.00 14.74 -10.17
C PRO A 69 -18.71 14.99 -8.83
N ILE A 70 -19.48 16.07 -8.71
CA ILE A 70 -20.16 16.42 -7.45
C ILE A 70 -21.28 15.42 -7.12
N ASP A 71 -21.94 14.86 -8.15
CA ASP A 71 -22.99 13.86 -7.96
C ASP A 71 -22.50 12.42 -8.04
N ALA A 72 -21.26 12.20 -8.47
CA ALA A 72 -20.67 10.89 -8.64
C ALA A 72 -20.39 10.23 -7.30
N TYR A 73 -20.70 8.94 -7.23
CA TYR A 73 -20.44 8.14 -6.04
C TYR A 73 -19.02 7.55 -6.04
N ALA A 74 -18.34 7.69 -4.91
CA ALA A 74 -17.26 6.80 -4.52
C ALA A 74 -17.84 5.68 -3.65
N ASP A 75 -17.67 4.43 -4.10
CA ASP A 75 -18.21 3.27 -3.39
C ASP A 75 -17.27 2.91 -2.24
N LEU A 76 -17.75 3.01 -1.00
CA LEU A 76 -17.00 2.67 0.21
C LEU A 76 -17.36 1.27 0.68
N LEU A 77 -16.49 0.31 0.41
CA LEU A 77 -16.59 -1.05 0.93
C LEU A 77 -16.20 -1.09 2.41
N TRP A 78 -17.21 -1.11 3.28
CA TRP A 78 -17.05 -1.16 4.72
C TRP A 78 -17.38 -2.56 5.24
N PHE A 79 -16.34 -3.35 5.48
CA PHE A 79 -16.50 -4.72 5.97
C PHE A 79 -15.36 -5.08 6.93
N PRO A 80 -15.58 -5.97 7.92
CA PRO A 80 -14.54 -6.42 8.83
C PRO A 80 -13.31 -7.00 8.12
N THR A 81 -12.16 -6.95 8.80
CA THR A 81 -10.92 -7.57 8.31
C THR A 81 -11.08 -9.08 8.16
N GLY A 82 -10.45 -9.67 7.13
CA GLY A 82 -10.56 -11.10 6.83
C GLY A 82 -11.89 -11.51 6.17
N GLY A 83 -12.84 -10.59 5.97
CA GLY A 83 -14.14 -10.90 5.38
C GLY A 83 -14.19 -11.03 3.85
N GLY A 84 -13.05 -10.99 3.15
CA GLY A 84 -12.99 -11.12 1.68
C GLY A 84 -13.19 -9.81 0.90
N LYS A 85 -12.88 -8.64 1.50
CA LYS A 85 -12.96 -7.34 0.81
C LYS A 85 -12.09 -7.27 -0.43
N THR A 86 -10.90 -7.86 -0.34
CA THR A 86 -9.92 -7.81 -1.43
C THR A 86 -10.43 -8.46 -2.69
N GLU A 87 -11.05 -9.62 -2.59
CA GLU A 87 -11.63 -10.31 -3.74
C GLU A 87 -12.74 -9.47 -4.41
N ALA A 88 -13.51 -8.69 -3.64
CA ALA A 88 -14.56 -7.85 -4.20
C ALA A 88 -13.98 -6.79 -5.13
N TYR A 89 -13.03 -5.98 -4.66
CA TYR A 89 -12.43 -4.93 -5.49
C TYR A 89 -11.49 -5.48 -6.57
N LEU A 90 -10.87 -6.66 -6.37
CA LEU A 90 -10.11 -7.35 -7.42
C LEU A 90 -11.02 -7.86 -8.53
N GLY A 91 -12.24 -8.32 -8.20
CA GLY A 91 -13.26 -8.66 -9.19
C GLY A 91 -13.67 -7.46 -10.02
N VAL A 92 -13.83 -6.28 -9.39
CA VAL A 92 -14.07 -5.02 -10.12
C VAL A 92 -12.87 -4.65 -11.01
N ALA A 93 -11.63 -4.76 -10.51
CA ALA A 93 -10.43 -4.49 -11.30
C ALA A 93 -10.29 -5.41 -12.52
N ALA A 94 -10.55 -6.71 -12.35
CA ALA A 94 -10.58 -7.69 -13.43
C ALA A 94 -11.60 -7.32 -14.50
N PHE A 95 -12.81 -6.91 -14.07
CA PHE A 95 -13.84 -6.43 -14.97
C PHE A 95 -13.40 -5.16 -15.72
N THR A 96 -12.83 -4.16 -15.03
CA THR A 96 -12.34 -2.91 -15.66
C THR A 96 -11.32 -3.18 -16.75
N MET A 97 -10.33 -4.03 -16.49
CA MET A 97 -9.32 -4.37 -17.48
C MET A 97 -9.91 -5.13 -18.68
N ALA A 98 -10.83 -6.06 -18.43
CA ALA A 98 -11.49 -6.83 -19.49
C ALA A 98 -12.45 -5.98 -20.34
N ILE A 99 -13.28 -5.14 -19.72
CA ILE A 99 -14.27 -4.32 -20.42
C ILE A 99 -13.59 -3.26 -21.29
N ARG A 100 -12.48 -2.68 -20.81
CA ARG A 100 -11.69 -1.72 -21.57
C ARG A 100 -11.22 -2.30 -22.91
N ARG A 101 -10.75 -3.55 -22.94
CA ARG A 101 -10.36 -4.24 -24.19
C ARG A 101 -11.54 -4.46 -25.15
N ARG A 102 -12.77 -4.56 -24.64
CA ARG A 102 -13.99 -4.83 -25.42
C ARG A 102 -14.75 -3.58 -25.87
N GLN A 103 -14.52 -2.43 -25.25
CA GLN A 103 -15.20 -1.17 -25.59
C GLN A 103 -14.75 -0.54 -26.92
N GLY A 104 -13.69 -1.07 -27.54
CA GLY A 104 -13.09 -0.46 -28.72
C GLY A 104 -12.47 0.91 -28.43
N ARG A 105 -12.01 1.56 -29.51
CA ARG A 105 -11.46 2.91 -29.46
C ARG A 105 -12.61 3.89 -29.21
N LEU A 106 -12.51 4.65 -28.12
CA LEU A 106 -13.44 5.73 -27.78
C LEU A 106 -12.59 6.98 -27.60
N GLY A 107 -13.09 8.13 -28.07
CA GLY A 107 -12.36 9.40 -28.05
C GLY A 107 -11.01 9.35 -28.79
N ASP A 108 -10.90 8.49 -29.81
CA ASP A 108 -9.66 8.20 -30.54
C ASP A 108 -8.48 7.76 -29.65
N LEU A 109 -8.76 7.18 -28.48
CA LEU A 109 -7.73 6.67 -27.56
C LEU A 109 -7.51 5.17 -27.73
N ASP A 110 -6.24 4.76 -27.64
CA ASP A 110 -5.85 3.35 -27.59
C ASP A 110 -6.31 2.72 -26.25
N ASN A 111 -7.23 1.78 -26.34
CA ASN A 111 -7.80 1.02 -25.23
C ASN A 111 -7.16 -0.37 -25.08
N SER A 112 -6.27 -0.76 -25.99
CA SER A 112 -5.65 -2.09 -26.02
C SER A 112 -4.53 -2.25 -25.00
N ARG A 113 -4.06 -1.16 -24.39
CA ARG A 113 -2.93 -1.19 -23.44
C ARG A 113 -2.97 -0.04 -22.44
N GLY A 114 -1.91 0.04 -21.64
CA GLY A 114 -1.70 1.06 -20.63
C GLY A 114 -2.47 0.83 -19.34
N LEU A 115 -2.36 1.81 -18.45
CA LEU A 115 -2.89 1.74 -17.10
C LEU A 115 -4.40 1.91 -17.07
N SER A 116 -5.09 0.88 -16.57
CA SER A 116 -6.54 0.84 -16.45
C SER A 116 -6.99 0.98 -14.99
N VAL A 117 -6.23 0.41 -14.05
CA VAL A 117 -6.56 0.38 -12.62
C VAL A 117 -5.38 0.90 -11.79
N ILE A 118 -5.62 1.93 -10.99
CA ILE A 118 -4.69 2.39 -9.95
C ILE A 118 -5.19 1.92 -8.60
N MET A 119 -4.42 1.07 -7.93
CA MET A 119 -4.67 0.67 -6.55
C MET A 119 -3.65 1.33 -5.62
N ARG A 120 -4.14 2.04 -4.59
CA ARG A 120 -3.30 2.87 -3.71
C ARG A 120 -3.34 2.39 -2.27
N TYR A 121 -2.17 2.50 -1.64
CA TYR A 121 -1.95 2.17 -0.24
C TYR A 121 -1.20 3.28 0.48
N THR A 122 -1.41 3.40 1.79
CA THR A 122 -0.66 4.35 2.62
C THR A 122 0.68 3.82 3.10
N LEU A 123 0.83 2.50 3.24
CA LEU A 123 1.99 1.87 3.86
C LEU A 123 2.66 0.86 2.94
N ARG A 124 3.99 0.90 2.96
CA ARG A 124 4.88 0.17 2.06
C ARG A 124 4.76 -1.36 2.18
N LEU A 125 4.52 -1.87 3.39
CA LEU A 125 4.49 -3.31 3.65
C LEU A 125 3.22 -3.99 3.09
N LEU A 126 2.05 -3.40 3.34
CA LEU A 126 0.76 -3.89 2.82
C LEU A 126 0.77 -3.98 1.29
N THR A 127 1.57 -3.14 0.64
CA THR A 127 1.67 -3.11 -0.82
C THR A 127 2.16 -4.45 -1.39
N LEU A 128 3.05 -5.17 -0.69
CA LEU A 128 3.71 -6.36 -1.23
C LEU A 128 2.84 -7.63 -1.20
N GLN A 129 2.14 -7.91 -0.10
CA GLN A 129 1.21 -9.05 -0.05
C GLN A 129 0.04 -8.86 -1.02
N GLN A 130 -0.44 -7.63 -1.15
CA GLN A 130 -1.50 -7.32 -2.10
C GLN A 130 -1.00 -7.39 -3.54
N PHE A 131 0.27 -7.04 -3.77
CA PHE A 131 0.95 -7.28 -5.03
C PHE A 131 1.04 -8.76 -5.37
N GLN A 132 1.36 -9.64 -4.42
CA GLN A 132 1.35 -11.09 -4.64
C GLN A 132 -0.04 -11.59 -5.05
N ARG A 133 -1.09 -11.20 -4.31
CA ARG A 133 -2.48 -11.62 -4.61
C ARG A 133 -2.97 -11.11 -5.96
N ALA A 134 -2.73 -9.83 -6.26
CA ALA A 134 -3.08 -9.25 -7.55
C ALA A 134 -2.23 -9.82 -8.69
N SER A 135 -0.98 -10.24 -8.43
CA SER A 135 -0.15 -10.94 -9.42
C SER A 135 -0.75 -12.27 -9.83
N THR A 136 -1.34 -13.05 -8.90
CA THR A 136 -2.07 -14.27 -9.25
C THR A 136 -3.28 -13.97 -10.15
N LEU A 137 -4.03 -12.89 -9.88
CA LEU A 137 -5.12 -12.44 -10.76
C LEU A 137 -4.62 -12.13 -12.16
N ILE A 138 -3.55 -11.34 -12.28
CA ILE A 138 -2.99 -10.97 -13.58
C ILE A 138 -2.46 -12.21 -14.32
N CYS A 139 -1.83 -13.15 -13.63
CA CYS A 139 -1.44 -14.44 -14.23
C CYS A 139 -2.66 -15.17 -14.79
N ALA A 140 -3.76 -15.26 -14.02
CA ALA A 140 -4.99 -15.87 -14.49
C ALA A 140 -5.56 -15.17 -15.74
N MET A 141 -5.57 -13.84 -15.75
CA MET A 141 -6.05 -13.06 -16.89
C MET A 141 -5.15 -13.24 -18.12
N GLU A 142 -3.83 -13.31 -17.95
CA GLU A 142 -2.89 -13.50 -19.06
C GLU A 142 -3.02 -14.90 -19.69
N VAL A 143 -3.19 -15.95 -18.88
CA VAL A 143 -3.47 -17.30 -19.38
C VAL A 143 -4.77 -17.30 -20.22
N LEU A 144 -5.84 -16.67 -19.71
CA LEU A 144 -7.10 -16.56 -20.45
C LEU A 144 -6.99 -15.70 -21.71
N ARG A 145 -6.14 -14.67 -21.72
CA ARG A 145 -5.88 -13.84 -22.90
C ARG A 145 -5.18 -14.65 -24.00
N ARG A 146 -4.13 -15.41 -23.65
CA ARG A 146 -3.38 -16.26 -24.59
C ARG A 146 -4.23 -17.33 -25.26
N GLN A 147 -5.26 -17.83 -24.57
CA GLN A 147 -6.21 -18.80 -25.11
C GLN A 147 -7.10 -18.20 -26.22
N ASP A 148 -7.30 -16.89 -26.25
CA ASP A 148 -8.15 -16.20 -27.23
C ASP A 148 -7.63 -14.78 -27.53
N GLU A 149 -6.43 -14.70 -28.14
CA GLU A 149 -5.77 -13.43 -28.42
C GLU A 149 -6.55 -12.56 -29.39
N ALA A 150 -7.28 -13.17 -30.32
CA ALA A 150 -8.13 -12.46 -31.27
C ALA A 150 -9.21 -11.63 -30.57
N LYS A 151 -9.71 -12.12 -29.42
CA LYS A 151 -10.75 -11.44 -28.64
C LYS A 151 -10.22 -10.41 -27.65
N TRP A 152 -9.12 -10.73 -26.97
CA TRP A 152 -8.59 -9.93 -25.84
C TRP A 152 -7.39 -9.06 -26.20
N GLY A 153 -6.85 -9.22 -27.40
CA GLY A 153 -5.70 -8.49 -27.93
C GLY A 153 -4.37 -9.16 -27.62
N THR A 154 -3.32 -8.65 -28.26
CA THR A 154 -1.95 -9.18 -28.18
C THR A 154 -1.16 -8.64 -26.99
N GLU A 155 -1.49 -7.44 -26.50
CA GLU A 155 -0.79 -6.85 -25.35
C GLU A 155 -1.13 -7.62 -24.06
N PRO A 156 -0.14 -8.12 -23.31
CA PRO A 156 -0.37 -8.86 -22.07
C PRO A 156 -1.13 -8.07 -21.00
N PHE A 157 -1.88 -8.78 -20.16
CA PHE A 157 -2.28 -8.20 -18.88
C PHE A 157 -1.08 -8.22 -17.94
N SER A 158 -0.75 -7.09 -17.32
CA SER A 158 0.40 -6.98 -16.42
C SER A 158 0.13 -6.14 -15.18
N ILE A 159 0.89 -6.39 -14.11
CA ILE A 159 0.85 -5.63 -12.86
C ILE A 159 2.14 -4.84 -12.63
N GLY A 160 2.04 -3.62 -12.12
CA GLY A 160 3.19 -2.83 -11.66
C GLY A 160 3.21 -2.59 -10.16
N LEU A 161 4.40 -2.54 -9.56
CA LEU A 161 4.61 -2.11 -8.18
C LEU A 161 5.36 -0.76 -8.16
N TRP A 162 4.62 0.33 -8.00
CA TRP A 162 5.14 1.69 -8.04
C TRP A 162 5.28 2.30 -6.64
N VAL A 163 6.41 2.03 -5.99
CA VAL A 163 6.66 2.34 -4.58
C VAL A 163 8.01 3.06 -4.39
N GLY A 164 8.25 3.60 -3.18
CA GLY A 164 9.48 4.37 -2.91
C GLY A 164 10.77 3.56 -3.08
N MET A 165 11.89 4.24 -3.40
CA MET A 165 13.16 3.59 -3.80
C MET A 165 13.78 2.65 -2.76
N ARG A 166 13.34 2.71 -1.49
CA ARG A 166 13.81 1.79 -0.44
C ARG A 166 13.27 0.36 -0.64
N VAL A 167 12.24 0.19 -1.47
CA VAL A 167 11.58 -1.10 -1.70
C VAL A 167 11.92 -1.64 -3.09
N THR A 168 11.74 -0.83 -4.14
CA THR A 168 12.01 -1.21 -5.53
C THR A 168 13.05 -0.31 -6.21
N PRO A 169 13.74 -0.80 -7.26
CA PRO A 169 14.69 0.01 -8.03
C PRO A 169 13.96 1.09 -8.85
N ASN A 170 14.60 2.26 -8.99
CA ASN A 170 14.09 3.30 -9.87
C ASN A 170 14.48 3.06 -11.34
N THR A 171 15.65 2.45 -11.59
CA THR A 171 16.19 2.24 -12.95
C THR A 171 16.61 0.80 -13.19
N THR A 172 16.65 0.43 -14.47
CA THR A 172 17.11 -0.90 -14.92
C THR A 172 18.60 -1.13 -14.60
N GLU A 173 19.40 -0.07 -14.50
CA GLU A 173 20.80 -0.14 -14.08
C GLU A 173 20.94 -0.55 -12.61
N GLN A 174 20.12 0.02 -11.72
CA GLN A 174 20.08 -0.38 -10.31
C GLN A 174 19.62 -1.83 -10.16
N SER A 175 18.59 -2.23 -10.91
CA SER A 175 18.12 -3.62 -10.98
C SER A 175 19.25 -4.57 -11.40
N HIS A 176 19.99 -4.22 -12.47
CA HIS A 176 21.09 -5.03 -12.97
C HIS A 176 22.22 -5.17 -11.94
N LYS A 177 22.65 -4.07 -11.31
CA LYS A 177 23.68 -4.09 -10.26
C LYS A 177 23.27 -4.97 -9.08
N HIS A 178 22.00 -4.91 -8.66
CA HIS A 178 21.48 -5.74 -7.59
C HIS A 178 21.56 -7.24 -7.93
N ILE A 179 21.10 -7.63 -9.12
CA ILE A 179 21.12 -9.04 -9.56
C ILE A 179 22.56 -9.54 -9.79
N GLN A 180 23.45 -8.72 -10.33
CA GLN A 180 24.87 -9.08 -10.48
C GLN A 180 25.58 -9.26 -9.14
N ALA A 181 25.26 -8.41 -8.15
CA ALA A 181 25.79 -8.58 -6.80
C ALA A 181 25.37 -9.94 -6.22
N ARG A 182 24.12 -10.34 -6.40
CA ARG A 182 23.61 -11.66 -6.00
C ARG A 182 24.34 -12.81 -6.68
N ARG A 183 24.49 -12.75 -8.01
CA ARG A 183 25.20 -13.78 -8.80
C ARG A 183 26.66 -13.94 -8.39
N THR A 184 27.29 -12.86 -7.93
CA THR A 184 28.70 -12.86 -7.46
C THR A 184 28.86 -13.12 -5.96
N GLY A 185 27.75 -13.33 -5.22
CA GLY A 185 27.78 -13.55 -3.78
C GLY A 185 28.10 -12.31 -2.94
N THR A 186 28.06 -11.11 -3.53
CA THR A 186 28.31 -9.84 -2.83
C THR A 186 27.00 -9.25 -2.29
N ARG A 187 27.08 -8.50 -1.19
CA ARG A 187 25.90 -7.89 -0.57
C ARG A 187 25.40 -6.71 -1.44
N PRO A 188 24.14 -6.74 -1.94
CA PRO A 188 23.61 -5.64 -2.73
C PRO A 188 23.48 -4.36 -1.90
N GLN A 189 23.77 -3.21 -2.52
CA GLN A 189 23.58 -1.89 -1.91
C GLN A 189 22.27 -1.20 -2.35
N ASP A 190 21.81 -1.50 -3.56
CA ASP A 190 20.57 -0.95 -4.14
C ASP A 190 19.34 -1.77 -3.74
N SER A 191 18.15 -1.19 -3.92
CA SER A 191 16.87 -1.88 -3.68
C SER A 191 16.69 -3.09 -4.60
N SER A 192 15.93 -4.07 -4.11
CA SER A 192 15.80 -5.35 -4.79
C SER A 192 14.69 -5.34 -5.85
N PRO A 193 14.92 -5.82 -7.08
CA PRO A 193 13.84 -6.16 -8.00
C PRO A 193 13.09 -7.46 -7.59
N CYS A 194 13.54 -8.15 -6.55
CA CYS A 194 13.02 -9.47 -6.15
C CYS A 194 11.84 -9.33 -5.18
N GLN A 195 10.69 -8.93 -5.69
CA GLN A 195 9.48 -8.68 -4.88
C GLN A 195 8.60 -9.94 -4.73
N LEU A 196 8.83 -10.96 -5.55
CA LEU A 196 8.14 -12.25 -5.49
C LEU A 196 9.16 -13.33 -5.10
N THR A 197 8.99 -13.95 -3.94
CA THR A 197 9.82 -15.07 -3.45
C THR A 197 9.42 -16.41 -4.08
N SER A 198 8.20 -16.48 -4.59
CA SER A 198 7.61 -17.68 -5.20
C SER A 198 6.70 -17.28 -6.36
N CYS A 199 6.53 -18.18 -7.33
CA CYS A 199 5.68 -17.97 -8.47
C CYS A 199 4.22 -17.85 -8.02
N PRO A 200 3.53 -16.73 -8.31
CA PRO A 200 2.14 -16.51 -7.89
C PRO A 200 1.14 -17.45 -8.59
N TRP A 201 1.58 -18.18 -9.62
CA TRP A 201 0.77 -19.14 -10.38
C TRP A 201 0.93 -20.57 -9.87
N CYS A 202 2.17 -21.07 -9.76
CA CYS A 202 2.42 -22.46 -9.43
C CYS A 202 3.07 -22.70 -8.06
N GLY A 203 3.48 -21.65 -7.33
CA GLY A 203 4.11 -21.76 -6.02
C GLY A 203 5.60 -22.13 -5.99
N SER A 204 6.25 -22.39 -7.14
CA SER A 204 7.69 -22.69 -7.19
C SER A 204 8.53 -21.52 -6.68
N GLU A 205 9.62 -21.80 -5.98
CA GLU A 205 10.58 -20.79 -5.51
C GLU A 205 11.16 -19.98 -6.68
N ILE A 206 11.30 -18.66 -6.51
CA ILE A 206 11.98 -17.78 -7.47
C ILE A 206 13.32 -17.37 -6.86
N ARG A 207 14.42 -17.79 -7.48
CA ARG A 207 15.79 -17.48 -7.05
C ARG A 207 16.32 -16.29 -7.84
N PRO A 208 16.59 -15.14 -7.20
CA PRO A 208 17.06 -13.93 -7.87
C PRO A 208 18.23 -14.12 -8.84
N GLU A 209 19.21 -14.93 -8.44
CA GLU A 209 20.43 -15.19 -9.20
C GLU A 209 20.19 -15.96 -10.51
N ARG A 210 19.14 -16.78 -10.55
CA ARG A 210 18.82 -17.69 -11.67
C ARG A 210 17.62 -17.18 -12.49
N ASP A 211 16.54 -16.84 -11.81
CA ASP A 211 15.21 -16.69 -12.40
C ASP A 211 14.87 -15.24 -12.77
N ILE A 212 15.77 -14.29 -12.50
CA ILE A 212 15.58 -12.88 -12.86
C ILE A 212 16.62 -12.48 -13.89
N GLU A 213 16.14 -12.00 -15.03
CA GLU A 213 16.96 -11.48 -16.12
C GLU A 213 16.78 -9.97 -16.26
N VAL A 214 17.89 -9.24 -16.33
CA VAL A 214 17.87 -7.79 -16.46
C VAL A 214 18.53 -7.36 -17.76
N SER A 215 17.71 -6.91 -18.70
CA SER A 215 18.15 -6.20 -19.90
C SER A 215 18.24 -4.71 -19.59
N ARG A 216 19.46 -4.17 -19.53
CA ARG A 216 19.69 -2.74 -19.28
C ARG A 216 19.09 -1.88 -20.40
N HIS A 217 18.80 -0.62 -20.09
CA HIS A 217 18.39 0.35 -21.10
C HIS A 217 19.50 0.59 -22.15
N THR A 218 20.74 0.79 -21.67
CA THR A 218 21.92 0.93 -22.54
C THR A 218 22.27 -0.41 -23.18
N GLY A 219 22.14 -0.48 -24.52
CA GLY A 219 22.48 -1.67 -25.30
C GLY A 219 21.47 -2.82 -25.22
N GLY A 220 20.35 -2.66 -24.49
CA GLY A 220 19.31 -3.68 -24.32
C GLY A 220 17.89 -3.14 -24.52
N LYS A 221 16.89 -3.91 -24.05
CA LYS A 221 15.45 -3.56 -24.13
C LYS A 221 15.00 -2.70 -22.93
N GLY A 222 15.82 -2.51 -21.89
CA GLY A 222 15.41 -1.81 -20.67
C GLY A 222 14.25 -2.52 -19.97
N LYS A 223 14.44 -3.79 -19.61
CA LYS A 223 13.40 -4.68 -19.05
C LYS A 223 13.98 -5.60 -17.97
N THR A 224 13.28 -5.75 -16.85
CA THR A 224 13.55 -6.78 -15.84
C THR A 224 12.49 -7.87 -15.97
N VAL A 225 12.86 -9.08 -16.36
CA VAL A 225 11.95 -10.21 -16.53
C VAL A 225 12.11 -11.16 -15.35
N LEU A 226 10.98 -11.55 -14.74
CA LEU A 226 10.94 -12.53 -13.66
C LEU A 226 10.35 -13.83 -14.21
N TYR A 227 11.12 -14.91 -14.21
CA TYR A 227 10.66 -16.22 -14.62
C TYR A 227 10.22 -17.06 -13.41
N CYS A 228 9.32 -18.00 -13.66
CA CYS A 228 9.01 -19.02 -12.69
C CYS A 228 10.21 -19.96 -12.50
N GLY A 229 10.66 -20.16 -11.26
CA GLY A 229 11.80 -21.04 -10.95
C GLY A 229 11.49 -22.54 -10.96
N ASP A 230 10.48 -22.95 -11.73
CA ASP A 230 10.08 -24.35 -11.90
C ASP A 230 11.08 -25.07 -12.81
N SER A 231 11.83 -26.03 -12.25
CA SER A 231 12.93 -26.71 -12.95
C SER A 231 12.47 -27.58 -14.13
N HIS A 232 11.22 -28.02 -14.14
CA HIS A 232 10.65 -28.85 -15.19
C HIS A 232 10.00 -28.05 -16.32
N SER A 233 9.93 -26.71 -16.18
CA SER A 233 9.29 -25.82 -17.15
C SER A 233 7.83 -26.19 -17.47
N GLU A 234 7.09 -26.72 -16.50
CA GLU A 234 5.67 -27.05 -16.65
C GLU A 234 4.78 -25.81 -16.44
N CYS A 235 5.26 -24.84 -15.66
CA CYS A 235 4.54 -23.60 -15.43
C CYS A 235 4.43 -22.74 -16.71
N ASP A 236 3.24 -22.16 -16.96
CA ASP A 236 2.96 -21.23 -18.07
C ASP A 236 3.87 -19.99 -18.11
N PHE A 237 4.54 -19.69 -16.99
CA PHE A 237 5.40 -18.53 -16.79
C PHE A 237 6.89 -18.91 -16.59
N SER A 238 7.27 -20.14 -16.94
CA SER A 238 8.67 -20.54 -17.08
C SER A 238 9.33 -19.78 -18.24
N GLU A 239 10.66 -19.76 -18.27
CA GLU A 239 11.42 -19.16 -19.36
C GLU A 239 11.08 -19.80 -20.72
N ALA A 240 10.85 -21.12 -20.74
CA ALA A 240 10.50 -21.85 -21.95
C ALA A 240 9.09 -21.52 -22.49
N ASN A 241 8.10 -21.36 -21.60
CA ASN A 241 6.69 -21.17 -21.99
C ASN A 241 6.29 -19.70 -22.15
N ALA A 242 7.03 -18.77 -21.54
CA ALA A 242 6.80 -17.34 -21.64
C ALA A 242 8.12 -16.58 -21.90
N PRO A 243 8.81 -16.86 -23.02
CA PRO A 243 10.05 -16.17 -23.36
C PRO A 243 9.81 -14.66 -23.43
N ASP A 244 10.80 -13.88 -23.02
CA ASP A 244 10.76 -12.41 -22.92
C ASP A 244 9.78 -11.81 -21.89
N TRP A 245 8.79 -12.54 -21.36
CA TRP A 245 7.75 -11.98 -20.49
C TRP A 245 7.69 -12.56 -19.09
N GLY A 246 7.92 -13.87 -18.94
CA GLY A 246 7.82 -14.55 -17.65
C GLY A 246 6.52 -14.24 -16.92
N ILE A 247 6.61 -14.11 -15.60
CA ILE A 247 5.53 -13.61 -14.74
C ILE A 247 5.27 -12.13 -15.10
N PRO A 248 4.04 -11.73 -15.42
CA PRO A 248 3.72 -10.39 -15.95
C PRO A 248 3.69 -9.30 -14.86
N ALA A 249 4.79 -9.18 -14.12
CA ALA A 249 4.99 -8.30 -12.98
C ALA A 249 6.16 -7.34 -13.23
N ARG A 250 5.93 -6.03 -13.10
CA ARG A 250 6.94 -4.98 -13.29
C ARG A 250 7.17 -4.25 -11.98
N VAL A 251 8.42 -4.12 -11.57
CA VAL A 251 8.78 -3.51 -10.27
C VAL A 251 9.74 -2.33 -10.39
N VAL A 252 10.29 -2.08 -11.58
CA VAL A 252 11.24 -1.00 -11.84
C VAL A 252 10.50 0.21 -12.38
N ASP A 253 10.63 1.37 -11.73
CA ASP A 253 9.93 2.60 -12.13
C ASP A 253 10.13 2.96 -13.61
N GLU A 254 11.39 2.97 -14.08
CA GLU A 254 11.74 3.24 -15.49
C GLU A 254 10.96 2.33 -16.46
N GLU A 255 10.80 1.06 -16.11
CA GLU A 255 10.04 0.11 -16.91
C GLU A 255 8.53 0.40 -16.85
N ILE A 256 8.01 0.75 -15.67
CA ILE A 256 6.60 1.10 -15.46
C ILE A 256 6.22 2.35 -16.29
N TYR A 257 7.10 3.35 -16.40
CA TYR A 257 6.84 4.54 -17.24
C TYR A 257 6.92 4.26 -18.75
N ARG A 258 7.85 3.39 -19.15
CA ARG A 258 8.04 3.00 -20.56
C ARG A 258 6.99 1.99 -21.03
N ARG A 259 6.49 1.14 -20.13
CA ARG A 259 5.50 0.09 -20.41
C ARG A 259 4.45 0.06 -19.30
N PRO A 260 3.52 1.03 -19.28
CA PRO A 260 2.51 1.12 -18.22
C PRO A 260 1.71 -0.19 -18.11
N PRO A 261 1.61 -0.76 -16.90
CA PRO A 261 0.92 -2.04 -16.69
C PRO A 261 -0.60 -1.86 -16.78
N SER A 262 -1.36 -2.94 -16.97
CA SER A 262 -2.83 -2.87 -16.93
C SER A 262 -3.37 -2.47 -15.55
N MET A 263 -2.73 -2.95 -14.49
CA MET A 263 -3.00 -2.58 -13.10
C MET A 263 -1.70 -2.14 -12.42
N MET A 264 -1.76 -1.08 -11.61
CA MET A 264 -0.63 -0.62 -10.82
C MET A 264 -1.01 -0.58 -9.36
N ILE A 265 -0.15 -1.16 -8.51
CA ILE A 265 -0.19 -0.95 -7.08
C ILE A 265 0.83 0.12 -6.72
N ALA A 266 0.38 1.17 -6.03
CA ALA A 266 1.21 2.31 -5.65
C ALA A 266 1.05 2.71 -4.19
N THR A 267 2.09 3.30 -3.62
CA THR A 267 1.95 4.06 -2.36
C THR A 267 1.53 5.49 -2.64
N VAL A 268 0.62 6.06 -1.84
CA VAL A 268 0.20 7.46 -1.97
C VAL A 268 1.37 8.44 -1.92
N ASP A 269 2.43 8.11 -1.17
CA ASP A 269 3.66 8.90 -1.07
C ASP A 269 4.33 9.09 -2.44
N LYS A 270 4.27 8.10 -3.34
CA LYS A 270 4.95 8.12 -4.64
C LYS A 270 4.35 9.15 -5.60
N PHE A 271 3.08 9.51 -5.43
CA PHE A 271 2.42 10.55 -6.23
C PHE A 271 3.01 11.95 -5.99
N ALA A 272 3.77 12.17 -4.90
CA ALA A 272 4.51 13.42 -4.71
C ALA A 272 5.60 13.60 -5.79
N LEU A 273 6.07 12.50 -6.40
CA LEU A 273 7.07 12.54 -7.48
C LEU A 273 6.54 13.05 -8.81
N MET A 274 5.23 13.26 -8.98
CA MET A 274 4.65 13.80 -10.22
C MET A 274 5.25 15.16 -10.60
N ALA A 275 5.55 16.01 -9.61
CA ALA A 275 6.20 17.30 -9.84
C ALA A 275 7.67 17.15 -10.26
N TRP A 276 8.33 16.07 -9.83
CA TRP A 276 9.76 15.82 -10.01
C TRP A 276 10.07 14.98 -11.27
N LYS A 277 9.13 14.17 -11.76
CA LYS A 277 9.35 13.19 -12.84
C LYS A 277 8.34 13.35 -13.98
N GLY A 278 8.78 13.95 -15.08
CA GLY A 278 7.96 14.08 -16.30
C GLY A 278 7.52 12.76 -16.92
N ALA A 279 8.29 11.68 -16.75
CA ALA A 279 7.98 10.34 -17.26
C ALA A 279 6.66 9.76 -16.70
N VAL A 280 6.18 10.25 -15.55
CA VAL A 280 4.93 9.79 -14.91
C VAL A 280 3.71 10.03 -15.81
N ARG A 281 3.77 10.97 -16.76
CA ARG A 281 2.68 11.28 -17.69
C ARG A 281 2.21 10.07 -18.49
N ASN A 282 3.11 9.14 -18.78
CA ASN A 282 2.80 7.92 -19.53
C ASN A 282 1.83 7.00 -18.77
N LEU A 283 1.82 7.06 -17.43
CA LEU A 283 0.85 6.31 -16.61
C LEU A 283 -0.58 6.82 -16.79
N PHE A 284 -0.74 8.07 -17.23
CA PHE A 284 -2.03 8.70 -17.53
C PHE A 284 -2.34 8.71 -19.03
N GLY A 285 -1.64 7.89 -19.82
CA GLY A 285 -1.89 7.75 -21.24
C GLY A 285 -1.43 8.93 -22.10
N LYS A 286 -0.72 9.91 -21.52
CA LYS A 286 -0.22 11.11 -22.21
C LYS A 286 1.06 10.84 -23.02
N ALA A 287 1.21 9.65 -23.58
CA ALA A 287 2.36 9.27 -24.41
C ALA A 287 1.99 9.38 -25.89
N ASN A 288 2.85 10.06 -26.66
CA ASN A 288 2.60 10.33 -28.09
C ASN A 288 3.62 9.65 -29.00
N ARG A 289 4.70 9.09 -28.44
CA ARG A 289 5.80 8.45 -29.17
C ARG A 289 6.25 7.18 -28.50
N GLU A 290 6.58 6.17 -29.28
CA GLU A 290 7.04 4.87 -28.80
C GLU A 290 8.26 4.39 -29.58
N CYS A 291 9.23 3.84 -28.86
CA CYS A 291 10.33 3.08 -29.44
C CYS A 291 10.00 1.60 -29.38
N SER A 292 10.06 0.89 -30.51
CA SER A 292 9.81 -0.56 -30.54
C SER A 292 10.78 -1.38 -29.67
N ARG A 293 11.94 -0.81 -29.30
CA ARG A 293 12.90 -1.42 -28.37
C ARG A 293 12.63 -1.04 -26.91
N HIS A 294 12.47 0.25 -26.63
CA HIS A 294 12.45 0.78 -25.25
C HIS A 294 11.04 1.03 -24.69
N GLY A 295 10.00 1.02 -25.52
CA GLY A 295 8.63 1.34 -25.13
C GLY A 295 8.32 2.84 -25.26
N LEU A 296 7.32 3.30 -24.52
CA LEU A 296 6.85 4.68 -24.54
C LEU A 296 7.97 5.65 -24.16
N SER A 297 8.04 6.76 -24.89
CA SER A 297 8.95 7.87 -24.62
C SER A 297 8.17 9.06 -24.05
N TRP A 298 8.89 10.09 -23.62
CA TRP A 298 8.33 11.36 -23.17
C TRP A 298 9.23 12.53 -23.60
N PRO A 299 8.71 13.76 -23.70
CA PRO A 299 9.54 14.92 -24.01
C PRO A 299 10.65 15.10 -22.96
N GLY A 300 11.90 15.20 -23.42
CA GLY A 300 13.08 15.30 -22.54
C GLY A 300 13.59 13.96 -22.00
N ASP A 301 13.08 12.82 -22.49
CA ASP A 301 13.75 11.52 -22.35
C ASP A 301 15.15 11.65 -22.98
N THR A 302 16.23 11.44 -22.22
CA THR A 302 17.59 11.53 -22.76
C THR A 302 18.07 10.20 -23.32
N ASP A 303 17.36 9.12 -23.01
CA ASP A 303 17.89 7.77 -23.15
C ASP A 303 17.37 7.10 -24.43
N CYS A 304 16.36 7.68 -25.09
CA CYS A 304 15.77 7.16 -26.33
C CYS A 304 15.22 8.30 -27.23
N ASN A 305 16.11 8.96 -27.99
CA ASN A 305 15.78 10.14 -28.81
C ASN A 305 15.91 9.97 -30.32
N THR A 306 16.48 8.87 -30.80
CA THR A 306 16.77 8.64 -32.23
C THR A 306 16.61 7.17 -32.59
N ALA A 307 16.58 6.86 -33.89
CA ALA A 307 16.55 5.48 -34.35
C ALA A 307 17.78 4.70 -33.86
N HIS A 308 17.57 3.48 -33.38
CA HIS A 308 18.62 2.58 -32.93
C HIS A 308 19.00 1.63 -34.05
N ASN A 309 20.29 1.54 -34.36
CA ASN A 309 20.81 0.50 -35.24
C ASN A 309 20.66 -0.90 -34.60
N ALA A 310 20.70 -1.93 -35.44
CA ALA A 310 20.78 -3.31 -34.97
C ALA A 310 22.08 -3.51 -34.18
N ALA A 311 21.97 -3.97 -32.94
CA ALA A 311 23.11 -4.14 -32.04
C ALA A 311 22.76 -5.16 -30.94
N GLY A 312 23.73 -5.98 -30.54
CA GLY A 312 23.55 -6.92 -29.42
C GLY A 312 22.40 -7.93 -29.60
N GLY A 313 22.17 -8.41 -30.83
CA GLY A 313 21.07 -9.34 -31.15
C GLY A 313 19.68 -8.70 -31.26
N LEU A 314 19.56 -7.38 -31.06
CA LEU A 314 18.30 -6.66 -31.20
C LEU A 314 18.15 -6.05 -32.61
N PRO A 315 16.95 -6.12 -33.22
CA PRO A 315 16.69 -5.53 -34.52
C PRO A 315 16.77 -4.00 -34.47
N ARG A 316 16.89 -3.35 -35.65
CA ARG A 316 16.77 -1.89 -35.78
C ARG A 316 15.45 -1.43 -35.16
N ALA A 317 15.48 -0.33 -34.41
CA ALA A 317 14.31 0.25 -33.76
C ALA A 317 14.14 1.72 -34.17
N THR A 318 12.91 2.14 -34.40
CA THR A 318 12.52 3.52 -34.70
C THR A 318 11.66 4.06 -33.56
N VAL A 319 11.60 5.40 -33.47
CA VAL A 319 10.67 6.09 -32.59
C VAL A 319 9.54 6.56 -33.47
N ASP A 320 8.36 5.99 -33.27
CA ASP A 320 7.18 6.23 -34.09
C ASP A 320 6.11 6.97 -33.28
N ASP A 321 5.34 7.82 -33.95
CA ASP A 321 4.18 8.47 -33.34
C ASP A 321 3.08 7.44 -33.10
N ILE A 322 2.43 7.53 -31.94
CA ILE A 322 1.36 6.63 -31.54
C ILE A 322 0.09 7.40 -31.22
N THR A 323 -1.04 6.72 -31.36
CA THR A 323 -2.30 7.19 -30.80
C THR A 323 -2.18 7.26 -29.27
N PRO A 324 -2.61 8.36 -28.63
CA PRO A 324 -2.60 8.47 -27.18
C PRO A 324 -3.38 7.32 -26.53
N ILE A 325 -2.89 6.88 -25.39
CA ILE A 325 -3.46 5.73 -24.68
C ILE A 325 -4.55 6.25 -23.74
N ARG A 326 -5.64 5.49 -23.56
CA ARG A 326 -6.71 5.89 -22.64
C ARG A 326 -6.15 6.01 -21.20
N PRO A 327 -6.50 7.04 -20.42
CA PRO A 327 -6.07 7.12 -19.02
C PRO A 327 -6.76 6.06 -18.14
N PRO A 328 -6.39 5.93 -16.85
CA PRO A 328 -6.99 4.96 -15.93
C PRO A 328 -8.51 5.15 -15.75
N ASP A 329 -9.25 4.03 -15.72
CA ASP A 329 -10.71 4.00 -15.59
C ASP A 329 -11.17 3.80 -14.13
N LEU A 330 -10.32 3.23 -13.28
CA LEU A 330 -10.64 2.88 -11.89
C LEU A 330 -9.52 3.26 -10.93
N ILE A 331 -9.87 3.92 -9.84
CA ILE A 331 -9.01 4.18 -8.68
C ILE A 331 -9.57 3.40 -7.48
N ILE A 332 -8.73 2.58 -6.86
CA ILE A 332 -9.04 1.85 -5.63
C ILE A 332 -8.13 2.39 -4.51
N GLN A 333 -8.72 2.84 -3.41
CA GLN A 333 -8.00 3.22 -2.20
C GLN A 333 -8.34 2.22 -1.07
N ASP A 334 -7.39 1.35 -0.74
CA ASP A 334 -7.56 0.42 0.38
C ASP A 334 -7.05 1.03 1.69
N GLU A 335 -7.56 0.50 2.81
CA GLU A 335 -7.32 1.02 4.16
C GLU A 335 -7.53 2.54 4.26
N PHE A 336 -8.67 3.01 3.77
CA PHE A 336 -8.97 4.45 3.65
C PHE A 336 -8.89 5.23 4.97
N HIS A 337 -9.13 4.57 6.11
CA HIS A 337 -8.92 5.16 7.45
C HIS A 337 -7.45 5.52 7.77
N LEU A 338 -6.49 5.18 6.90
CA LEU A 338 -5.10 5.64 7.03
C LEU A 338 -4.87 6.95 6.28
N ILE A 339 -5.81 7.38 5.43
CA ILE A 339 -5.78 8.65 4.69
C ILE A 339 -6.39 9.72 5.59
N SER A 340 -5.65 10.14 6.61
CA SER A 340 -6.16 11.06 7.63
C SER A 340 -5.13 12.07 8.11
N GLY A 341 -5.63 13.11 8.79
CA GLY A 341 -4.81 14.17 9.34
C GLY A 341 -3.94 14.81 8.25
N PRO A 342 -2.67 15.11 8.53
CA PRO A 342 -1.79 15.76 7.56
C PRO A 342 -1.56 14.95 6.27
N LEU A 343 -1.51 13.62 6.37
CA LEU A 343 -1.35 12.76 5.20
C LEU A 343 -2.58 12.84 4.30
N GLY A 344 -3.77 12.68 4.87
CA GLY A 344 -5.02 12.78 4.12
C GLY A 344 -5.21 14.15 3.47
N THR A 345 -4.84 15.22 4.18
CA THR A 345 -4.83 16.60 3.68
C THR A 345 -3.97 16.78 2.44
N MET A 346 -2.73 16.28 2.46
CA MET A 346 -1.85 16.34 1.27
C MET A 346 -2.36 15.45 0.13
N VAL A 347 -2.85 14.26 0.44
CA VAL A 347 -3.39 13.34 -0.56
C VAL A 347 -4.59 13.97 -1.27
N GLY A 348 -5.54 14.56 -0.55
CA GLY A 348 -6.70 15.22 -1.15
C GLY A 348 -6.32 16.38 -2.08
N LEU A 349 -5.23 17.10 -1.76
CA LEU A 349 -4.73 18.19 -2.60
C LEU A 349 -4.11 17.67 -3.89
N TYR A 350 -3.30 16.59 -3.82
CA TYR A 350 -2.72 15.97 -5.02
C TYR A 350 -3.74 15.15 -5.81
N GLU A 351 -4.82 14.68 -5.18
CA GLU A 351 -5.91 13.98 -5.87
C GLU A 351 -6.55 14.84 -6.93
N THR A 352 -6.57 16.16 -6.72
CA THR A 352 -6.91 17.15 -7.75
C THR A 352 -6.21 16.84 -9.07
N VAL A 353 -4.89 16.65 -9.04
CA VAL A 353 -4.08 16.43 -10.24
C VAL A 353 -4.30 15.03 -10.79
N VAL A 354 -4.43 14.03 -9.91
CA VAL A 354 -4.63 12.64 -10.35
C VAL A 354 -5.98 12.46 -11.05
N ASP A 355 -7.05 13.03 -10.49
CA ASP A 355 -8.40 13.01 -11.08
C ASP A 355 -8.41 13.73 -12.44
N GLU A 356 -7.76 14.90 -12.55
CA GLU A 356 -7.65 15.66 -13.80
C GLU A 356 -6.78 14.97 -14.87
N LEU A 357 -5.66 14.35 -14.49
CA LEU A 357 -4.82 13.60 -15.44
C LEU A 357 -5.50 12.30 -15.90
N ALA A 358 -6.34 11.71 -15.06
CA ALA A 358 -7.16 10.56 -15.41
C ALA A 358 -8.42 10.91 -16.21
N THR A 359 -8.73 12.21 -16.35
CA THR A 359 -9.91 12.69 -17.09
C THR A 359 -9.61 12.79 -18.59
N TRP A 360 -10.56 12.36 -19.40
CA TRP A 360 -10.53 12.43 -20.87
C TRP A 360 -11.91 12.76 -21.42
N GLU A 361 -12.02 13.01 -22.72
CA GLU A 361 -13.26 13.48 -23.34
C GLU A 361 -13.82 12.47 -24.35
N ILE A 362 -15.15 12.32 -24.36
CA ILE A 362 -15.91 11.61 -25.40
C ILE A 362 -17.13 12.47 -25.73
N ASP A 363 -17.33 12.82 -27.00
CA ASP A 363 -18.53 13.54 -27.48
C ASP A 363 -18.88 14.79 -26.62
N GLY A 364 -17.89 15.59 -26.25
CA GLY A 364 -18.09 16.80 -25.42
C GLY A 364 -18.27 16.53 -23.92
N LYS A 365 -18.23 15.27 -23.47
CA LYS A 365 -18.36 14.87 -22.05
C LYS A 365 -17.01 14.52 -21.46
N LEU A 366 -16.70 15.13 -20.32
CA LEU A 366 -15.54 14.77 -19.52
C LEU A 366 -15.82 13.48 -18.73
N ILE A 367 -14.96 12.49 -18.92
CA ILE A 367 -15.04 11.17 -18.34
C ILE A 367 -13.94 11.03 -17.28
N ARG A 368 -14.34 10.87 -16.02
CA ARG A 368 -13.47 10.68 -14.86
C ARG A 368 -13.33 9.20 -14.50
N PRO A 369 -12.29 8.81 -13.73
CA PRO A 369 -12.21 7.46 -13.17
C PRO A 369 -13.31 7.21 -12.14
N LYS A 370 -13.79 5.97 -12.06
CA LYS A 370 -14.61 5.50 -10.92
C LYS A 370 -13.70 5.36 -9.70
N VAL A 371 -14.20 5.74 -8.53
CA VAL A 371 -13.46 5.65 -7.27
C VAL A 371 -14.10 4.60 -6.37
N ILE A 372 -13.28 3.70 -5.84
CA ILE A 372 -13.64 2.73 -4.81
C ILE A 372 -12.72 2.94 -3.62
N ALA A 373 -13.29 2.99 -2.42
CA ALA A 373 -12.54 2.99 -1.18
C ALA A 373 -12.87 1.73 -0.36
N SER A 374 -11.92 1.21 0.40
CA SER A 374 -12.13 0.08 1.31
C SER A 374 -11.61 0.42 2.71
N THR A 375 -12.37 0.06 3.74
CA THR A 375 -11.93 0.22 5.13
C THR A 375 -12.64 -0.76 6.05
N ALA A 376 -12.00 -1.10 7.19
CA ALA A 376 -12.65 -1.85 8.27
C ALA A 376 -13.31 -0.91 9.29
N THR A 377 -12.81 0.31 9.39
CA THR A 377 -13.23 1.32 10.38
C THR A 377 -13.56 2.60 9.63
N ALA A 378 -14.77 3.12 9.80
CA ALA A 378 -15.21 4.34 9.14
C ALA A 378 -16.01 5.19 10.12
N ARG A 379 -15.68 6.48 10.20
CA ARG A 379 -16.49 7.49 10.89
C ARG A 379 -16.38 8.80 10.12
N LYS A 380 -17.50 9.50 9.94
CA LYS A 380 -17.60 10.68 9.05
C LYS A 380 -17.05 10.43 7.64
N ALA A 381 -17.35 9.26 7.07
CA ALA A 381 -16.84 8.85 5.78
C ALA A 381 -17.26 9.80 4.64
N GLU A 382 -18.43 10.41 4.72
CA GLU A 382 -18.92 11.38 3.74
C GLU A 382 -17.99 12.58 3.59
N GLU A 383 -17.68 13.26 4.70
CA GLU A 383 -16.79 14.42 4.73
C GLU A 383 -15.38 14.04 4.24
N GLN A 384 -14.87 12.89 4.69
CA GLN A 384 -13.53 12.43 4.29
C GLN A 384 -13.45 12.09 2.80
N ILE A 385 -14.44 11.37 2.25
CA ILE A 385 -14.50 11.00 0.82
C ILE A 385 -14.66 12.25 -0.04
N ASN A 386 -15.53 13.18 0.34
CA ASN A 386 -15.69 14.45 -0.37
C ASN A 386 -14.39 15.25 -0.38
N ASN A 387 -13.74 15.39 0.79
CA ASN A 387 -12.52 16.18 0.92
C ASN A 387 -11.36 15.58 0.14
N VAL A 388 -11.25 14.25 0.05
CA VAL A 388 -10.16 13.60 -0.72
C VAL A 388 -10.50 13.52 -2.21
N PHE A 389 -11.66 12.96 -2.57
CA PHE A 389 -11.97 12.56 -3.94
C PHE A 389 -12.93 13.49 -4.67
N MET A 390 -13.59 14.44 -3.98
CA MET A 390 -14.68 15.27 -4.53
C MET A 390 -15.76 14.37 -5.15
N ARG A 391 -16.34 13.49 -4.32
CA ARG A 391 -17.39 12.51 -4.66
C ARG A 391 -18.34 12.35 -3.47
N LYS A 392 -19.58 11.92 -3.74
CA LYS A 392 -20.52 11.47 -2.69
C LYS A 392 -20.13 10.08 -2.21
N VAL A 393 -20.30 9.81 -0.91
CA VAL A 393 -20.05 8.46 -0.38
C VAL A 393 -21.25 7.55 -0.65
N SER A 394 -20.98 6.31 -1.07
CA SER A 394 -21.95 5.21 -1.08
C SER A 394 -21.41 4.08 -0.22
N ILE A 395 -21.90 3.94 1.01
CA ILE A 395 -21.42 2.91 1.94
C ILE A 395 -22.04 1.55 1.59
N PHE A 396 -21.20 0.53 1.43
CA PHE A 396 -21.63 -0.84 1.18
C PHE A 396 -21.00 -1.83 2.19
N PRO A 397 -21.79 -2.73 2.79
CA PRO A 397 -23.25 -2.80 2.72
C PRO A 397 -23.91 -1.59 3.43
N PRO A 398 -25.15 -1.24 3.07
CA PRO A 398 -25.89 -0.21 3.78
C PRO A 398 -26.15 -0.66 5.23
N HIS A 399 -26.39 0.31 6.11
CA HIS A 399 -26.78 0.02 7.49
C HIS A 399 -28.14 -0.72 7.50
N GLY A 400 -28.19 -1.85 8.21
CA GLY A 400 -29.42 -2.57 8.51
C GLY A 400 -30.21 -1.91 9.65
N LEU A 401 -31.37 -2.47 9.96
CA LEU A 401 -32.14 -2.09 11.16
C LEU A 401 -31.50 -2.62 12.45
N ASP A 402 -30.77 -3.74 12.33
CA ASP A 402 -30.01 -4.37 13.39
C ASP A 402 -28.52 -4.32 13.06
N ILE A 403 -27.68 -4.03 14.05
CA ILE A 403 -26.23 -4.09 13.90
C ILE A 403 -25.73 -5.53 13.75
N GLU A 404 -26.50 -6.49 14.26
CA GLU A 404 -26.21 -7.92 14.19
C GLU A 404 -26.63 -8.55 12.86
N ASP A 405 -27.44 -7.88 12.03
CA ASP A 405 -27.89 -8.37 10.72
C ASP A 405 -28.05 -7.23 9.71
N ASN A 406 -27.16 -7.20 8.71
CA ASN A 406 -27.23 -6.26 7.58
C ASN A 406 -27.49 -6.95 6.24
N PHE A 407 -28.17 -8.10 6.23
CA PHE A 407 -28.42 -9.00 5.09
C PHE A 407 -27.17 -9.70 4.52
N PHE A 408 -26.03 -9.00 4.49
CA PHE A 408 -24.77 -9.51 3.96
C PHE A 408 -23.87 -10.16 5.01
N SER A 409 -24.09 -9.84 6.28
CA SER A 409 -23.40 -10.39 7.44
C SER A 409 -24.35 -10.48 8.61
N ILE A 410 -24.23 -11.59 9.35
CA ILE A 410 -25.01 -11.85 10.56
C ILE A 410 -24.11 -12.30 11.70
N GLN A 411 -24.38 -11.81 12.91
CA GLN A 411 -23.76 -12.29 14.12
C GLN A 411 -24.21 -13.72 14.40
N ARG A 412 -23.27 -14.58 14.80
CA ARG A 412 -23.54 -15.98 15.15
C ARG A 412 -23.29 -16.19 16.63
N ASP A 413 -24.08 -17.05 17.24
CA ASP A 413 -23.87 -17.48 18.62
C ASP A 413 -22.48 -18.13 18.76
N ILE A 414 -21.77 -17.78 19.83
CA ILE A 414 -20.44 -18.29 20.17
C ILE A 414 -20.45 -19.82 20.32
N LYS A 415 -21.59 -20.42 20.71
CA LYS A 415 -21.79 -21.87 20.78
C LYS A 415 -21.73 -22.55 19.41
N GLN A 416 -22.13 -21.83 18.35
CA GLN A 416 -22.10 -22.34 16.97
C GLN A 416 -20.80 -22.00 16.28
N LYS A 417 -20.31 -20.78 16.48
CA LYS A 417 -19.09 -20.29 15.85
C LYS A 417 -18.26 -19.51 16.87
N THR A 418 -17.19 -20.13 17.33
CA THR A 418 -16.26 -19.52 18.27
C THR A 418 -15.63 -18.26 17.69
N GLY A 419 -15.60 -17.19 18.49
CA GLY A 419 -14.99 -15.93 18.12
C GLY A 419 -13.66 -15.66 18.81
N ARG A 420 -13.43 -14.39 19.11
CA ARG A 420 -12.24 -13.90 19.84
C ARG A 420 -12.65 -13.51 21.24
N LYS A 421 -11.90 -13.97 22.23
CA LYS A 421 -12.05 -13.56 23.63
C LYS A 421 -11.02 -12.50 23.98
N TYR A 422 -11.48 -11.38 24.52
CA TYR A 422 -10.64 -10.30 25.03
C TYR A 422 -10.52 -10.42 26.55
N LEU A 423 -9.30 -10.26 27.07
CA LEU A 423 -9.00 -10.31 28.51
C LEU A 423 -8.16 -9.10 28.91
N GLY A 424 -8.70 -8.23 29.77
CA GLY A 424 -7.97 -7.11 30.36
C GLY A 424 -7.18 -7.55 31.58
N ILE A 425 -5.89 -7.21 31.64
CA ILE A 425 -5.01 -7.54 32.77
C ILE A 425 -4.45 -6.24 33.35
N CYS A 426 -4.82 -5.92 34.58
CA CYS A 426 -4.24 -4.84 35.36
C CYS A 426 -3.70 -5.41 36.68
N SER A 427 -2.43 -5.12 37.00
CA SER A 427 -1.81 -5.55 38.26
C SER A 427 -1.28 -4.33 39.01
N PRO A 428 -2.08 -3.75 39.92
CA PRO A 428 -1.66 -2.64 40.77
C PRO A 428 -0.38 -2.99 41.54
N GLY A 429 0.55 -2.05 41.63
CA GLY A 429 1.82 -2.22 42.35
C GLY A 429 2.88 -3.07 41.63
N SER A 430 2.53 -3.79 40.55
CA SER A 430 3.50 -4.57 39.78
C SER A 430 4.15 -3.76 38.66
N ALA A 431 5.45 -3.97 38.46
CA ALA A 431 6.16 -3.44 37.30
C ALA A 431 5.69 -4.16 36.01
N ARG A 432 5.45 -3.39 34.95
CA ARG A 432 4.93 -3.90 33.67
C ARG A 432 5.77 -5.05 33.08
N PRO A 433 7.12 -4.98 33.01
CA PRO A 433 7.92 -6.11 32.53
C PRO A 433 7.66 -7.41 33.29
N ALA A 434 7.47 -7.33 34.61
CA ALA A 434 7.23 -8.49 35.46
C ALA A 434 5.86 -9.14 35.18
N VAL A 435 4.86 -8.35 34.78
CA VAL A 435 3.54 -8.85 34.35
C VAL A 435 3.64 -9.51 32.98
N LEU A 436 4.32 -8.86 32.01
CA LEU A 436 4.52 -9.41 30.67
C LEU A 436 5.27 -10.75 30.69
N ILE A 437 6.34 -10.87 31.49
CA ILE A 437 7.09 -12.12 31.63
C ILE A 437 6.17 -13.26 32.11
N ARG A 438 5.32 -13.00 33.10
CA ARG A 438 4.37 -13.99 33.64
C ARG A 438 3.30 -14.36 32.61
N LEU A 439 2.76 -13.36 31.92
CA LEU A 439 1.77 -13.58 30.87
C LEU A 439 2.34 -14.44 29.75
N TYR A 440 3.49 -14.08 29.17
CA TYR A 440 4.11 -14.84 28.08
C TYR A 440 4.45 -16.26 28.51
N ALA A 441 5.00 -16.44 29.72
CA ALA A 441 5.28 -17.78 30.23
C ALA A 441 4.00 -18.62 30.36
N ALA A 442 2.92 -18.05 30.90
CA ALA A 442 1.63 -18.75 31.02
C ALA A 442 1.05 -19.10 29.66
N LEU A 443 1.05 -18.15 28.72
CA LEU A 443 0.57 -18.33 27.35
C LEU A 443 1.34 -19.44 26.63
N LEU A 444 2.67 -19.36 26.59
CA LEU A 444 3.51 -20.31 25.87
C LEU A 444 3.41 -21.73 26.43
N THR A 445 3.34 -21.88 27.76
CA THR A 445 3.29 -23.19 28.44
C THR A 445 1.91 -23.81 28.47
N ALA A 446 0.84 -22.99 28.51
CA ALA A 446 -0.52 -23.47 28.33
C ALA A 446 -0.75 -23.94 26.89
N SER A 447 -0.25 -23.20 25.89
CA SER A 447 -0.32 -23.63 24.50
C SER A 447 0.42 -24.95 24.27
N GLN A 448 1.57 -25.15 24.93
CA GLN A 448 2.30 -26.42 24.89
C GLN A 448 1.48 -27.58 25.43
N SER A 449 0.82 -27.38 26.58
CA SER A 449 -0.05 -28.38 27.21
C SER A 449 -1.23 -28.76 26.28
N LEU A 450 -1.85 -27.75 25.65
CA LEU A 450 -2.89 -27.99 24.64
C LEU A 450 -2.34 -28.75 23.43
N PHE A 451 -1.12 -28.43 22.98
CA PHE A 451 -0.49 -29.11 21.86
C PHE A 451 -0.17 -30.55 22.17
N GLU A 452 0.37 -30.85 23.34
CA GLU A 452 0.64 -32.23 23.79
C GLU A 452 -0.62 -33.09 23.79
N HIS A 453 -1.79 -32.50 24.06
CA HIS A 453 -3.05 -33.22 24.09
C HIS A 453 -3.78 -33.28 22.74
N PHE A 454 -3.82 -32.17 21.99
CA PHE A 454 -4.67 -32.01 20.79
C PHE A 454 -3.88 -31.95 19.46
N GLY A 455 -2.55 -31.93 19.51
CA GLY A 455 -1.68 -31.88 18.33
C GLY A 455 -2.00 -30.69 17.42
N LYS A 456 -2.26 -30.98 16.14
CA LYS A 456 -2.55 -29.97 15.10
C LYS A 456 -3.69 -29.02 15.48
N GLY A 457 -4.67 -29.46 16.27
CA GLY A 457 -5.77 -28.61 16.72
C GLY A 457 -5.33 -27.42 17.58
N ALA A 458 -4.18 -27.52 18.24
CA ALA A 458 -3.63 -26.48 19.11
C ALA A 458 -2.61 -25.55 18.43
N ASP A 459 -2.21 -25.84 17.19
CA ASP A 459 -1.25 -25.03 16.42
C ASP A 459 -1.53 -23.52 16.46
N PRO A 460 -2.80 -23.05 16.37
CA PRO A 460 -3.09 -21.62 16.40
C PRO A 460 -2.56 -20.87 17.63
N TRP A 461 -2.50 -21.54 18.78
CA TRP A 461 -2.02 -20.94 20.02
C TRP A 461 -0.52 -21.14 20.23
N MET A 462 0.16 -21.91 19.38
CA MET A 462 1.58 -22.18 19.54
C MET A 462 2.43 -20.93 19.29
N THR A 463 2.03 -20.02 18.41
CA THR A 463 2.73 -18.74 18.21
C THR A 463 2.07 -17.63 19.02
N THR A 464 2.84 -16.99 19.92
CA THR A 464 2.36 -15.83 20.69
C THR A 464 2.73 -14.52 19.97
N VAL A 465 1.72 -13.72 19.63
CA VAL A 465 1.93 -12.39 19.03
C VAL A 465 1.99 -11.33 20.11
N GLY A 466 3.07 -10.55 20.17
CA GLY A 466 3.22 -9.42 21.08
C GLY A 466 3.02 -8.08 20.38
N TYR A 467 2.00 -7.30 20.73
CA TYR A 467 1.77 -5.97 20.15
C TYR A 467 2.26 -4.85 21.06
N PHE A 468 3.05 -3.92 20.51
CA PHE A 468 3.67 -2.82 21.24
C PHE A 468 3.43 -1.46 20.56
N ASN A 469 3.12 -0.45 21.38
CA ASN A 469 2.91 0.92 20.93
C ASN A 469 4.22 1.66 20.58
N SER A 470 5.38 1.11 20.95
CA SER A 470 6.68 1.73 20.68
C SER A 470 7.79 0.70 20.45
N LEU A 471 8.76 1.05 19.60
CA LEU A 471 9.94 0.23 19.33
C LEU A 471 10.83 0.04 20.57
N ARG A 472 10.81 1.02 21.50
CA ARG A 472 11.58 0.94 22.74
C ARG A 472 11.02 -0.14 23.67
N GLU A 473 9.70 -0.15 23.88
CA GLU A 473 9.05 -1.16 24.71
C GLU A 473 9.18 -2.56 24.08
N LEU A 474 9.05 -2.65 22.76
CA LEU A 474 9.27 -3.89 22.01
C LEU A 474 10.69 -4.43 22.19
N GLY A 475 11.71 -3.59 21.99
CA GLY A 475 13.11 -4.00 22.15
C GLY A 475 13.42 -4.50 23.57
N GLY A 476 12.81 -3.88 24.59
CA GLY A 476 12.87 -4.36 25.96
C GLY A 476 12.24 -5.75 26.12
N MET A 477 11.05 -5.96 25.55
CA MET A 477 10.38 -7.27 25.60
C MET A 477 11.17 -8.35 24.86
N ARG A 478 11.79 -8.04 23.72
CA ARG A 478 12.59 -9.00 22.95
C ARG A 478 13.67 -9.64 23.81
N ARG A 479 14.44 -8.83 24.54
CA ARG A 479 15.47 -9.32 25.47
C ARG A 479 14.87 -10.19 26.58
N LEU A 480 13.73 -9.79 27.14
CA LEU A 480 13.03 -10.57 28.18
C LEU A 480 12.47 -11.89 27.64
N ALA A 481 12.03 -11.91 26.38
CA ALA A 481 11.51 -13.11 25.72
C ALA A 481 12.63 -14.14 25.49
N GLU A 482 13.79 -13.68 25.04
CA GLU A 482 14.98 -14.51 24.75
C GLU A 482 15.67 -15.06 26.02
N ASP A 483 15.39 -14.50 27.22
CA ASP A 483 16.05 -14.90 28.47
C ASP A 483 15.05 -15.30 29.59
N ASP A 484 14.41 -14.32 30.23
CA ASP A 484 13.51 -14.53 31.38
C ASP A 484 12.31 -15.44 31.06
N VAL A 485 11.63 -15.18 29.93
CA VAL A 485 10.45 -15.95 29.51
C VAL A 485 10.86 -17.37 29.15
N GLN A 486 11.91 -17.54 28.34
CA GLN A 486 12.42 -18.85 27.97
C GLN A 486 12.79 -19.68 29.21
N THR A 487 13.51 -19.07 30.16
CA THR A 487 13.91 -19.73 31.42
C THR A 487 12.69 -20.15 32.24
N ARG A 488 11.68 -19.28 32.36
CA ARG A 488 10.45 -19.59 33.10
C ARG A 488 9.58 -20.66 32.42
N CYS A 489 9.50 -20.66 31.10
CA CYS A 489 8.79 -21.70 30.34
C CYS A 489 9.44 -23.07 30.54
N TYR A 490 10.77 -23.13 30.56
CA TYR A 490 11.51 -24.36 30.77
C TYR A 490 11.38 -24.89 32.20
N ARG A 491 11.32 -24.01 33.20
CA ARG A 491 11.24 -24.38 34.62
C ARG A 491 9.80 -24.49 35.16
N VAL A 492 8.77 -24.39 34.30
CA VAL A 492 7.38 -24.26 34.75
C VAL A 492 6.89 -25.45 35.58
N GLN A 493 7.40 -26.66 35.30
CA GLN A 493 7.13 -27.90 36.02
C GLN A 493 8.27 -28.31 36.98
N MET A 494 9.32 -27.50 37.09
CA MET A 494 10.50 -27.78 37.94
C MET A 494 10.40 -27.11 39.32
N SER A 495 9.22 -26.60 39.69
CA SER A 495 8.96 -26.01 41.01
C SER A 495 8.13 -26.93 41.88
N ASP A 496 8.32 -26.86 43.20
CA ASP A 496 7.54 -27.63 44.19
C ASP A 496 6.02 -27.30 44.17
N VAL A 497 5.62 -26.23 43.49
CA VAL A 497 4.22 -25.85 43.30
C VAL A 497 3.70 -26.48 42.01
N ALA A 498 2.72 -27.38 42.15
CA ALA A 498 2.00 -27.95 41.02
C ALA A 498 1.26 -26.85 40.23
N ARG A 499 1.42 -26.85 38.90
CA ARG A 499 0.77 -25.90 37.98
C ARG A 499 -0.02 -26.67 36.93
N PRO A 500 -1.22 -27.18 37.29
CA PRO A 500 -2.03 -27.97 36.37
C PRO A 500 -2.38 -27.17 35.12
N GLY A 501 -2.30 -27.83 33.96
CA GLY A 501 -2.57 -27.22 32.65
C GLY A 501 -1.39 -26.49 32.01
N LEU A 502 -0.22 -26.42 32.65
CA LEU A 502 1.01 -25.88 32.05
C LEU A 502 2.01 -27.00 31.75
N ALA A 503 2.61 -26.96 30.56
CA ALA A 503 3.65 -27.89 30.15
C ALA A 503 4.98 -27.19 29.87
N GLN A 504 6.09 -27.90 30.07
CA GLN A 504 7.43 -27.40 29.81
C GLN A 504 7.62 -27.07 28.32
N ARG A 505 8.08 -25.85 28.02
CA ARG A 505 8.32 -25.41 26.63
C ARG A 505 9.68 -24.73 26.45
N SER A 506 10.34 -25.02 25.33
CA SER A 506 11.54 -24.30 24.89
C SER A 506 11.19 -23.30 23.77
N ALA A 507 10.83 -22.07 24.14
CA ALA A 507 10.56 -21.00 23.18
C ALA A 507 11.89 -20.34 22.77
N ARG A 508 12.47 -20.78 21.65
CA ARG A 508 13.79 -20.31 21.18
C ARG A 508 13.70 -19.42 19.95
N ASN A 509 12.58 -19.47 19.22
CA ASN A 509 12.40 -18.71 17.99
C ASN A 509 11.60 -17.44 18.27
N VAL A 510 12.30 -16.39 18.72
CA VAL A 510 11.75 -15.06 18.98
C VAL A 510 12.17 -14.12 17.85
N ASP A 511 11.20 -13.49 17.20
CA ASP A 511 11.46 -12.57 16.11
C ASP A 511 10.57 -11.31 16.19
N GLU A 512 10.82 -10.33 15.30
CA GLU A 512 10.09 -9.08 15.27
C GLU A 512 9.54 -8.71 13.88
N LEU A 513 8.40 -8.03 13.86
CA LEU A 513 7.79 -7.39 12.68
C LEU A 513 7.71 -5.88 12.93
N THR A 514 8.83 -5.19 12.66
CA THR A 514 9.00 -3.75 12.89
C THR A 514 9.60 -3.04 11.69
N SER A 515 9.69 -1.71 11.74
CA SER A 515 10.20 -0.87 10.65
C SER A 515 11.71 -1.03 10.45
N ARG A 516 12.37 -1.76 11.36
CA ARG A 516 13.78 -2.12 11.28
C ARG A 516 14.02 -3.33 10.39
N VAL A 517 12.99 -4.14 10.14
CA VAL A 517 13.10 -5.30 9.24
C VAL A 517 13.15 -4.80 7.80
N SER A 518 14.08 -5.32 7.02
CA SER A 518 14.22 -4.96 5.60
C SER A 518 13.00 -5.42 4.80
N SER A 519 12.64 -4.71 3.73
CA SER A 519 11.51 -5.11 2.88
C SER A 519 11.71 -6.48 2.20
N GLU A 520 12.96 -6.94 2.09
CA GLU A 520 13.29 -8.27 1.56
C GLU A 520 13.08 -9.39 2.59
N ASP A 521 13.31 -9.10 3.87
CA ASP A 521 13.18 -10.11 4.93
C ASP A 521 11.73 -10.27 5.41
N ILE A 522 10.89 -9.25 5.24
CA ILE A 522 9.50 -9.32 5.70
C ILE A 522 8.72 -10.47 5.03
N PRO A 523 8.74 -10.66 3.69
CA PRO A 523 8.10 -11.81 3.06
C PRO A 523 8.54 -13.15 3.67
N LYS A 524 9.85 -13.33 3.88
CA LYS A 524 10.41 -14.56 4.47
C LYS A 524 9.89 -14.79 5.89
N LYS A 525 9.80 -13.73 6.70
CA LYS A 525 9.23 -13.80 8.06
C LYS A 525 7.73 -14.12 8.05
N LEU A 526 6.98 -13.57 7.10
CA LEU A 526 5.56 -13.86 6.94
C LEU A 526 5.33 -15.30 6.49
N ASP A 527 6.12 -15.78 5.52
CA ASP A 527 6.10 -17.18 5.08
C ASP A 527 6.44 -18.11 6.26
N ALA A 528 7.45 -17.78 7.07
CA ALA A 528 7.78 -18.54 8.28
C ALA A 528 6.67 -18.54 9.34
N LEU A 529 5.91 -17.45 9.46
CA LEU A 529 4.73 -17.38 10.33
C LEU A 529 3.55 -18.20 9.79
N GLU A 530 3.50 -18.54 8.52
CA GLU A 530 2.47 -19.40 7.94
C GLU A 530 2.73 -20.90 8.16
N ILE A 531 3.97 -21.29 8.52
CA ILE A 531 4.36 -22.67 8.78
C ILE A 531 3.67 -23.19 10.05
N PRO A 532 2.88 -24.27 9.98
CA PRO A 532 2.26 -24.89 11.15
C PRO A 532 3.29 -25.70 11.94
N PHE A 533 3.05 -25.86 13.24
CA PHE A 533 3.81 -26.77 14.08
C PHE A 533 3.53 -28.22 13.70
N ARG A 534 4.58 -28.98 13.39
CA ARG A 534 4.49 -30.41 13.12
C ARG A 534 4.05 -31.14 14.39
N ALA A 535 3.01 -31.97 14.30
CA ALA A 535 2.44 -32.71 15.41
C ALA A 535 2.65 -34.22 15.21
N ASP A 536 3.75 -34.73 15.73
CA ASP A 536 4.08 -36.15 15.74
C ASP A 536 3.58 -36.78 17.04
N PHE A 537 2.84 -37.89 16.95
CA PHE A 537 2.33 -38.56 18.15
C PHE A 537 3.38 -39.52 18.74
N ASP A 538 3.81 -39.27 19.98
CA ASP A 538 4.69 -40.16 20.74
C ASP A 538 3.83 -41.16 21.52
N ALA A 539 3.70 -42.37 20.96
CA ALA A 539 2.91 -43.44 21.56
C ALA A 539 3.42 -43.88 22.95
N SER A 540 4.70 -43.66 23.27
CA SER A 540 5.27 -44.05 24.57
C SER A 540 4.84 -43.12 25.70
N LYS A 541 4.60 -41.85 25.39
CA LYS A 541 4.18 -40.82 26.34
C LYS A 541 2.71 -40.46 26.23
N GLY A 542 2.03 -40.89 25.17
CA GLY A 542 0.64 -40.57 24.91
C GLY A 542 0.40 -39.09 24.60
N ILE A 543 1.41 -38.39 24.07
CA ILE A 543 1.36 -36.95 23.78
C ILE A 543 1.81 -36.67 22.34
N TYR A 544 1.34 -35.57 21.78
CA TYR A 544 1.92 -34.98 20.57
C TYR A 544 3.16 -34.17 20.91
N GLN A 545 4.17 -34.24 20.05
CA GLN A 545 5.38 -33.45 20.14
C GLN A 545 5.73 -32.86 18.78
N SER A 546 6.49 -31.77 18.80
CA SER A 546 6.97 -31.12 17.59
C SER A 546 8.46 -31.36 17.46
N LEU A 547 8.83 -32.26 16.55
CA LEU A 547 10.21 -32.58 16.24
C LEU A 547 10.60 -31.87 14.93
N TRP A 548 11.77 -31.24 14.95
CA TRP A 548 12.31 -30.50 13.81
C TRP A 548 13.74 -30.95 13.55
N GLU A 549 14.07 -31.13 12.28
CA GLU A 549 15.45 -31.37 11.86
C GLU A 549 16.26 -30.07 11.84
N ARG A 550 17.59 -30.17 11.85
CA ARG A 550 18.50 -29.02 12.01
C ARG A 550 18.38 -27.97 10.89
N GLU A 551 17.93 -28.37 9.71
CA GLU A 551 17.86 -27.53 8.51
C GLU A 551 16.42 -27.26 8.04
N GLU A 552 15.42 -27.75 8.78
CA GLU A 552 14.02 -27.60 8.41
C GLU A 552 13.48 -26.22 8.78
N ALA A 553 12.67 -25.63 7.90
CA ALA A 553 12.01 -24.37 8.16
C ALA A 553 10.98 -24.54 9.30
N ARG A 554 11.16 -23.80 10.40
CA ARG A 554 10.31 -23.90 11.58
C ARG A 554 9.55 -22.59 11.86
N SER A 555 8.37 -22.75 12.45
CA SER A 555 7.53 -21.63 12.87
C SER A 555 8.14 -20.80 14.01
N MET A 556 7.65 -19.58 14.19
CA MET A 556 8.05 -18.70 15.29
C MET A 556 7.30 -19.04 16.57
N ASP A 557 8.00 -19.07 17.71
CA ASP A 557 7.37 -19.22 19.04
C ASP A 557 6.73 -17.90 19.47
N VAL A 558 7.45 -16.80 19.25
CA VAL A 558 7.04 -15.44 19.61
C VAL A 558 7.35 -14.50 18.47
N VAL A 559 6.36 -13.70 18.08
CA VAL A 559 6.56 -12.58 17.15
C VAL A 559 6.16 -11.28 17.82
N LEU A 560 7.11 -10.35 17.93
CA LEU A 560 6.88 -9.03 18.51
C LEU A 560 6.65 -8.01 17.41
N ALA A 561 5.58 -7.25 17.48
CA ALA A 561 5.19 -6.33 16.43
C ALA A 561 4.71 -4.98 16.97
N THR A 562 4.80 -3.97 16.11
CA THR A 562 4.15 -2.66 16.31
C THR A 562 2.99 -2.49 15.33
N ASN A 563 2.62 -1.26 14.99
CA ASN A 563 1.62 -0.90 13.98
C ASN A 563 1.84 -1.56 12.61
N MET A 564 3.01 -2.17 12.35
CA MET A 564 3.20 -3.00 11.16
C MET A 564 2.29 -4.23 11.10
N LEU A 565 1.88 -4.78 12.24
CA LEU A 565 0.93 -5.90 12.24
C LEU A 565 -0.51 -5.43 12.00
N SER A 566 -0.87 -4.23 12.47
CA SER A 566 -2.24 -3.73 12.31
C SER A 566 -2.60 -3.51 10.84
N VAL A 567 -1.59 -3.28 9.99
CA VAL A 567 -1.77 -2.98 8.56
C VAL A 567 -1.37 -4.15 7.66
N GLY A 568 -2.38 -4.80 7.09
CA GLY A 568 -2.23 -5.67 5.92
C GLY A 568 -1.71 -7.08 6.11
N VAL A 569 -1.10 -7.43 7.25
CA VAL A 569 -0.59 -8.80 7.48
C VAL A 569 -1.74 -9.82 7.52
N ASP A 570 -1.73 -10.79 6.62
CA ASP A 570 -2.73 -11.87 6.57
C ASP A 570 -2.09 -13.22 6.90
N ILE A 571 -2.22 -13.66 8.17
CA ILE A 571 -1.74 -14.97 8.62
C ILE A 571 -2.91 -15.68 9.29
N ASN A 572 -3.44 -16.71 8.63
CA ASN A 572 -4.70 -17.34 9.02
C ASN A 572 -4.63 -18.13 10.32
N ARG A 573 -3.44 -18.64 10.69
CA ARG A 573 -3.30 -19.58 11.81
C ARG A 573 -3.16 -18.91 13.18
N LEU A 574 -2.89 -17.61 13.29
CA LEU A 574 -2.56 -17.02 14.59
C LEU A 574 -3.79 -16.94 15.51
N GLY A 575 -3.69 -17.53 16.70
CA GLY A 575 -4.76 -17.66 17.71
C GLY A 575 -4.48 -16.93 19.03
N LEU A 576 -3.27 -16.40 19.25
CA LEU A 576 -2.88 -15.81 20.53
C LEU A 576 -2.17 -14.46 20.40
N MET A 577 -2.65 -13.46 21.15
CA MET A 577 -2.05 -12.12 21.20
C MET A 577 -1.93 -11.57 22.62
N ALA A 578 -0.79 -10.95 22.94
CA ALA A 578 -0.57 -10.10 24.10
C ALA A 578 -0.40 -8.66 23.64
N VAL A 579 -1.29 -7.76 24.06
CA VAL A 579 -1.23 -6.32 23.75
C VAL A 579 -0.64 -5.56 24.93
N ASN A 580 0.41 -4.79 24.69
CA ASN A 580 1.10 -4.04 25.73
C ASN A 580 0.60 -2.59 25.83
N GLY A 581 -0.35 -2.36 26.73
CA GLY A 581 -1.04 -1.07 26.93
C GLY A 581 -2.04 -0.76 25.82
N GLN A 582 -2.97 0.15 26.08
CA GLN A 582 -3.95 0.54 25.08
C GLN A 582 -3.26 1.38 23.98
N PRO A 583 -3.42 1.01 22.68
CA PRO A 583 -2.99 1.84 21.57
C PRO A 583 -3.58 3.24 21.60
N LYS A 584 -2.95 4.18 20.89
CA LYS A 584 -3.40 5.58 20.91
C LYS A 584 -4.76 5.78 20.25
N SER A 585 -5.10 4.95 19.26
CA SER A 585 -6.38 5.01 18.56
C SER A 585 -7.13 3.67 18.66
N THR A 586 -8.45 3.75 18.73
CA THR A 586 -9.31 2.56 18.73
C THR A 586 -9.25 1.83 17.39
N ALA A 587 -9.14 2.56 16.28
CA ALA A 587 -8.97 1.96 14.95
C ALA A 587 -7.73 1.05 14.88
N GLU A 588 -6.59 1.51 15.39
CA GLU A 588 -5.36 0.73 15.46
C GLU A 588 -5.52 -0.52 16.33
N TYR A 589 -6.19 -0.40 17.49
CA TYR A 589 -6.46 -1.53 18.38
C TYR A 589 -7.34 -2.61 17.73
N ILE A 590 -8.43 -2.22 17.06
CA ILE A 590 -9.30 -3.14 16.32
C ILE A 590 -8.50 -3.85 15.24
N GLN A 591 -7.71 -3.11 14.48
CA GLN A 591 -6.93 -3.66 13.37
C GLN A 591 -5.85 -4.62 13.84
N ALA A 592 -5.08 -4.26 14.87
CA ALA A 592 -4.06 -5.11 15.45
C ALA A 592 -4.68 -6.41 15.98
N THR A 593 -5.70 -6.30 16.84
CA THR A 593 -6.31 -7.46 17.50
C THR A 593 -7.14 -8.33 16.54
N SER A 594 -7.52 -7.81 15.37
CA SER A 594 -8.16 -8.58 14.29
C SER A 594 -7.22 -9.45 13.46
N ARG A 595 -5.92 -9.45 13.76
CA ARG A 595 -4.91 -10.30 13.09
C ARG A 595 -4.82 -11.68 13.73
N VAL A 596 -5.40 -11.85 14.91
CA VAL A 596 -5.50 -13.12 15.62
C VAL A 596 -6.95 -13.56 15.68
N GLY A 597 -7.21 -14.86 15.60
CA GLY A 597 -8.53 -15.45 15.77
C GLY A 597 -9.48 -15.21 14.59
N ARG A 598 -8.95 -15.27 13.35
CA ARG A 598 -9.72 -15.10 12.10
C ARG A 598 -10.46 -16.36 11.69
N PHE A 599 -9.72 -17.46 11.56
CA PHE A 599 -10.22 -18.76 11.15
C PHE A 599 -10.39 -19.71 12.35
N PHE A 600 -9.49 -19.58 13.32
CA PHE A 600 -9.48 -20.37 14.56
C PHE A 600 -9.92 -19.49 15.75
N PRO A 601 -10.33 -20.07 16.89
CA PRO A 601 -10.67 -19.28 18.07
C PRO A 601 -9.46 -18.46 18.55
N GLY A 602 -9.70 -17.21 18.92
CA GLY A 602 -8.65 -16.28 19.33
C GLY A 602 -8.71 -15.88 20.81
N LEU A 603 -7.55 -15.68 21.43
CA LEU A 603 -7.40 -15.06 22.74
C LEU A 603 -6.51 -13.82 22.65
N VAL A 604 -7.02 -12.68 23.09
CA VAL A 604 -6.30 -11.40 23.15
C VAL A 604 -6.21 -10.95 24.61
N CYS A 605 -4.99 -10.90 25.14
CA CYS A 605 -4.70 -10.45 26.49
C CYS A 605 -4.10 -9.03 26.46
N THR A 606 -4.84 -8.04 26.94
CA THR A 606 -4.42 -6.63 26.94
C THR A 606 -3.90 -6.26 28.33
N VAL A 607 -2.59 -6.03 28.43
CA VAL A 607 -1.92 -5.64 29.68
C VAL A 607 -2.00 -4.13 29.85
N LEU A 608 -2.81 -3.68 30.80
CA LEU A 608 -3.09 -2.28 31.09
C LEU A 608 -2.29 -1.84 32.33
N THR A 609 -1.56 -0.74 32.20
CA THR A 609 -0.69 -0.25 33.28
C THR A 609 -1.49 0.58 34.27
N TRP A 610 -1.55 0.15 35.53
CA TRP A 610 -2.26 0.88 36.60
C TRP A 610 -1.78 2.33 36.78
N SER A 611 -0.49 2.62 36.57
CA SER A 611 0.08 3.97 36.71
C SER A 611 -0.15 4.89 35.51
N ARG A 612 -0.73 4.39 34.40
CA ARG A 612 -1.10 5.19 33.24
C ARG A 612 -2.61 5.45 33.28
N PRO A 613 -3.07 6.70 33.52
CA PRO A 613 -4.50 7.00 33.64
C PRO A 613 -5.36 6.51 32.47
N ARG A 614 -4.85 6.62 31.23
CA ARG A 614 -5.54 6.10 30.04
C ARG A 614 -5.75 4.58 30.10
N ASP A 615 -4.69 3.83 30.42
CA ASP A 615 -4.78 2.36 30.50
C ASP A 615 -5.76 1.94 31.61
N LEU A 616 -5.73 2.63 32.76
CA LEU A 616 -6.63 2.36 33.88
C LEU A 616 -8.10 2.62 33.50
N SER A 617 -8.40 3.73 32.84
CA SER A 617 -9.76 4.04 32.38
C SER A 617 -10.30 2.99 31.39
N HIS A 618 -9.46 2.48 30.48
CA HIS A 618 -9.84 1.37 29.60
C HIS A 618 -10.03 0.05 30.34
N TYR A 619 -9.30 -0.17 31.44
CA TYR A 619 -9.47 -1.36 32.27
C TYR A 619 -10.80 -1.33 33.02
N GLU A 620 -11.14 -0.19 33.63
CA GLU A 620 -12.38 0.00 34.39
C GLU A 620 -13.64 -0.16 33.51
N SER A 621 -13.54 0.20 32.23
CA SER A 621 -14.63 0.12 31.25
C SER A 621 -14.48 -1.05 30.27
N PHE A 622 -13.61 -2.03 30.55
CA PHE A 622 -13.13 -3.00 29.56
C PHE A 622 -14.25 -3.73 28.79
N ASP A 623 -15.25 -4.26 29.51
CA ASP A 623 -16.34 -5.03 28.89
C ASP A 623 -17.23 -4.15 28.01
N HIS A 624 -17.62 -2.97 28.51
CA HIS A 624 -18.41 -2.01 27.76
C HIS A 624 -17.66 -1.47 26.53
N TYR A 625 -16.38 -1.16 26.71
CA TYR A 625 -15.52 -0.70 25.62
C TYR A 625 -15.44 -1.76 24.51
N HIS A 626 -15.24 -3.05 24.84
CA HIS A 626 -15.14 -4.11 23.82
C HIS A 626 -16.49 -4.47 23.18
N SER A 627 -17.61 -4.35 23.89
CA SER A 627 -18.93 -4.55 23.28
C SER A 627 -19.32 -3.42 22.32
N THR A 628 -18.70 -2.25 22.46
CA THR A 628 -19.05 -1.04 21.68
C THR A 628 -17.88 -0.39 20.94
N PHE A 629 -16.71 -1.04 20.85
CA PHE A 629 -15.46 -0.46 20.36
C PHE A 629 -15.51 0.21 18.97
N TYR A 630 -16.40 -0.20 18.07
CA TYR A 630 -16.57 0.46 16.77
C TYR A 630 -17.17 1.87 16.91
N MET A 631 -17.95 2.15 17.95
CA MET A 631 -18.46 3.49 18.27
C MET A 631 -17.34 4.43 18.75
N HIS A 632 -16.29 3.87 19.35
CA HIS A 632 -15.15 4.61 19.87
C HIS A 632 -14.09 4.92 18.81
N VAL A 633 -14.27 4.45 17.56
CA VAL A 633 -13.41 4.83 16.44
C VAL A 633 -13.43 6.34 16.28
N GLU A 634 -12.25 6.94 16.24
CA GLU A 634 -12.09 8.39 16.15
C GLU A 634 -12.53 8.90 14.78
N ALA A 635 -13.20 10.06 14.76
CA ALA A 635 -13.47 10.75 13.51
C ALA A 635 -12.17 11.41 13.03
N GLN A 636 -11.71 11.03 11.84
CA GLN A 636 -10.51 11.59 11.25
C GLN A 636 -10.88 12.73 10.32
N SER A 637 -10.18 13.86 10.42
CA SER A 637 -10.37 15.02 9.55
C SER A 637 -9.33 15.07 8.45
N VAL A 638 -9.74 15.62 7.30
CA VAL A 638 -8.91 15.87 6.11
C VAL A 638 -9.32 17.22 5.55
N THR A 639 -8.37 18.14 5.35
CA THR A 639 -8.64 19.55 5.02
C THR A 639 -7.69 20.12 3.95
N PRO A 640 -7.76 19.64 2.69
CA PRO A 640 -6.73 19.87 1.65
C PRO A 640 -6.50 21.31 1.21
N PHE A 641 -7.51 22.18 1.36
CA PHE A 641 -7.48 23.57 0.90
C PHE A 641 -7.29 24.58 2.04
N THR A 642 -6.86 24.11 3.22
CA THR A 642 -6.47 25.02 4.30
C THR A 642 -5.17 25.76 3.95
N PRO A 643 -4.95 26.99 4.47
CA PRO A 643 -3.76 27.77 4.14
C PRO A 643 -2.45 27.00 4.30
N ARG A 644 -2.33 26.19 5.37
CA ARG A 644 -1.15 25.35 5.62
C ARG A 644 -0.99 24.19 4.65
N ALA A 645 -2.08 23.58 4.21
CA ALA A 645 -2.03 22.55 3.19
C ALA A 645 -1.59 23.14 1.83
N LEU A 646 -2.13 24.31 1.48
CA LEU A 646 -1.77 25.04 0.27
C LEU A 646 -0.30 25.50 0.30
N ASP A 647 0.19 26.01 1.43
CA ASP A 647 1.61 26.36 1.63
C ASP A 647 2.53 25.17 1.32
N ARG A 648 2.15 23.96 1.76
CA ARG A 648 3.00 22.77 1.67
C ARG A 648 2.89 22.02 0.33
N GLY A 649 1.70 21.97 -0.26
CA GLY A 649 1.44 21.08 -1.40
C GLY A 649 1.11 21.77 -2.71
N MET A 650 0.66 23.04 -2.71
CA MET A 650 0.10 23.69 -3.89
C MET A 650 1.09 23.73 -5.05
N MET A 651 2.34 24.14 -4.80
CA MET A 651 3.35 24.23 -5.86
C MET A 651 3.62 22.87 -6.53
N GLY A 652 3.67 21.80 -5.73
CA GLY A 652 3.82 20.45 -6.25
C GLY A 652 2.63 20.01 -7.10
N ALA A 653 1.40 20.35 -6.70
CA ALA A 653 0.20 20.08 -7.48
C ALA A 653 0.18 20.86 -8.81
N MET A 654 0.48 22.17 -8.78
CA MET A 654 0.54 23.04 -9.96
C MET A 654 1.57 22.52 -10.98
N VAL A 655 2.79 22.26 -10.52
CA VAL A 655 3.86 21.74 -11.39
C VAL A 655 3.50 20.38 -11.94
N SER A 656 2.94 19.48 -11.12
CA SER A 656 2.49 18.16 -11.59
C SER A 656 1.48 18.27 -12.73
N ARG A 657 0.50 19.18 -12.63
CA ARG A 657 -0.50 19.39 -13.69
C ARG A 657 0.17 19.85 -14.98
N LEU A 658 0.98 20.91 -14.94
CA LEU A 658 1.63 21.45 -16.13
C LEU A 658 2.60 20.45 -16.76
N ARG A 659 3.50 19.92 -15.93
CA ARG A 659 4.58 19.04 -16.34
C ARG A 659 4.08 17.73 -16.95
N LEU A 660 2.96 17.18 -16.46
CA LEU A 660 2.43 15.91 -16.95
C LEU A 660 1.38 16.06 -18.06
N ASN A 661 0.76 17.22 -18.19
CA ASN A 661 -0.26 17.44 -19.23
C ASN A 661 0.27 18.14 -20.49
N ARG A 662 1.33 18.97 -20.37
CA ARG A 662 1.87 19.78 -21.48
C ARG A 662 3.29 19.32 -21.85
N GLU A 663 3.56 19.16 -23.14
CA GLU A 663 4.83 18.62 -23.64
C GLU A 663 6.03 19.53 -23.37
N ASN A 664 5.88 20.84 -23.56
CA ASN A 664 6.93 21.82 -23.33
C ASN A 664 7.37 21.89 -21.85
N TYR A 665 6.43 21.70 -20.91
CA TYR A 665 6.72 21.64 -19.48
C TYR A 665 7.29 20.29 -19.01
N THR A 666 7.20 19.21 -19.80
CA THR A 666 7.62 17.86 -19.35
C THR A 666 9.13 17.73 -19.05
N PRO A 667 10.05 18.22 -19.92
CA PRO A 667 11.49 18.17 -19.70
C PRO A 667 11.91 18.91 -18.43
N ASN A 668 13.11 18.61 -17.92
CA ASN A 668 13.61 19.32 -16.74
C ASN A 668 13.72 20.84 -16.97
N ARG A 669 14.11 21.26 -18.18
CA ARG A 669 14.17 22.68 -18.58
C ARG A 669 12.81 23.30 -18.90
N GLY A 670 11.73 22.51 -18.91
CA GLY A 670 10.36 23.01 -19.07
C GLY A 670 9.93 23.99 -17.99
N ALA A 671 10.73 24.15 -16.92
CA ALA A 671 10.57 25.22 -15.95
C ALA A 671 10.73 26.64 -16.58
N GLU A 672 11.46 26.79 -17.69
CA GLU A 672 11.66 28.06 -18.41
C GLU A 672 10.41 28.50 -19.21
N GLU A 673 9.46 27.60 -19.44
CA GLU A 673 8.30 27.85 -20.30
C GLU A 673 7.27 28.81 -19.67
N MET A 674 7.22 28.88 -18.33
CA MET A 674 6.34 29.82 -17.60
C MET A 674 6.87 31.25 -17.70
N LYS A 675 6.82 31.89 -18.87
CA LYS A 675 7.30 33.27 -19.06
C LYS A 675 6.26 34.33 -18.74
N ASN A 676 4.98 34.01 -18.88
CA ASN A 676 3.86 34.91 -18.62
C ASN A 676 2.93 34.26 -17.57
N PRO A 677 2.70 34.90 -16.42
CA PRO A 677 1.79 34.36 -15.40
C PRO A 677 0.31 34.41 -15.81
N GLY A 678 -0.06 35.20 -16.82
CA GLY A 678 -1.39 35.19 -17.46
C GLY A 678 -1.41 34.38 -18.76
N SER A 679 -0.60 33.33 -18.85
CA SER A 679 -0.68 32.37 -19.96
C SER A 679 -1.91 31.46 -19.79
N PRO A 680 -2.50 30.97 -20.89
CA PRO A 680 -3.63 30.02 -20.81
C PRO A 680 -3.31 28.81 -19.93
N GLU A 681 -2.08 28.32 -19.96
CA GLU A 681 -1.61 27.21 -19.13
C GLU A 681 -1.58 27.56 -17.64
N ALA A 682 -1.23 28.80 -17.28
CA ALA A 682 -1.26 29.28 -15.91
C ALA A 682 -2.70 29.43 -15.40
N ASP A 683 -3.58 30.04 -16.20
CA ASP A 683 -4.99 30.20 -15.85
C ASP A 683 -5.69 28.84 -15.69
N GLU A 684 -5.44 27.87 -16.58
CA GLU A 684 -5.97 26.50 -16.46
C GLU A 684 -5.61 25.83 -15.12
N VAL A 685 -4.40 26.04 -14.62
CA VAL A 685 -3.93 25.42 -13.37
C VAL A 685 -4.50 26.13 -12.15
N VAL A 686 -4.60 27.46 -12.21
CA VAL A 686 -5.23 28.29 -11.18
C VAL A 686 -6.70 27.90 -11.05
N ASP A 687 -7.42 27.83 -12.17
CA ASP A 687 -8.83 27.46 -12.23
C ASP A 687 -9.06 26.05 -11.71
N MET A 688 -8.22 25.09 -12.14
CA MET A 688 -8.30 23.71 -11.68
C MET A 688 -8.22 23.57 -10.15
N LEU A 689 -7.34 24.34 -9.50
CA LEU A 689 -7.19 24.31 -8.04
C LEU A 689 -8.31 25.09 -7.33
N SER A 690 -8.64 26.29 -7.80
CA SER A 690 -9.64 27.15 -7.16
C SER A 690 -11.05 26.55 -7.29
N GLU A 691 -11.40 26.01 -8.46
CA GLU A 691 -12.68 25.35 -8.70
C GLU A 691 -12.83 24.09 -7.85
N ARG A 692 -11.77 23.27 -7.70
CA ARG A 692 -11.86 22.12 -6.81
C ARG A 692 -11.95 22.55 -5.35
N ALA A 693 -11.21 23.58 -4.94
CA ALA A 693 -11.30 24.12 -3.59
C ALA A 693 -12.74 24.51 -3.26
N TRP A 694 -13.38 25.28 -4.14
CA TRP A 694 -14.78 25.67 -4.02
C TRP A 694 -15.72 24.47 -3.97
N LYS A 695 -15.60 23.52 -4.91
CA LYS A 695 -16.51 22.36 -4.99
C LYS A 695 -16.42 21.44 -3.78
N VAL A 696 -15.24 21.33 -3.18
CA VAL A 696 -15.01 20.51 -1.99
C VAL A 696 -15.49 21.20 -0.72
N THR A 697 -15.18 22.47 -0.52
CA THR A 697 -15.50 23.19 0.72
C THR A 697 -16.86 23.88 0.71
N ASN A 698 -17.44 24.10 -0.49
CA ASN A 698 -18.59 24.95 -0.72
C ASN A 698 -18.42 26.38 -0.14
N ASP A 699 -17.18 26.87 -0.13
CA ASP A 699 -16.79 28.14 0.50
C ASP A 699 -16.12 29.08 -0.53
N PRO A 700 -16.77 30.22 -0.90
CA PRO A 700 -16.21 31.22 -1.81
C PRO A 700 -14.90 31.86 -1.32
N ASP A 701 -14.69 31.97 0.00
CA ASP A 701 -13.47 32.58 0.54
C ASP A 701 -12.28 31.64 0.33
N VAL A 702 -12.49 30.33 0.49
CA VAL A 702 -11.47 29.31 0.19
C VAL A 702 -11.13 29.28 -1.30
N LYS A 703 -12.12 29.50 -2.18
CA LYS A 703 -11.89 29.66 -3.63
C LYS A 703 -10.96 30.83 -3.91
N THR A 704 -11.30 32.00 -3.39
CA THR A 704 -10.56 33.26 -3.59
C THR A 704 -9.15 33.18 -3.01
N LEU A 705 -9.01 32.56 -1.83
CA LEU A 705 -7.71 32.29 -1.23
C LEU A 705 -6.87 31.36 -2.12
N SER A 706 -7.45 30.26 -2.60
CA SER A 706 -6.74 29.30 -3.45
C SER A 706 -6.31 29.92 -4.76
N GLU A 707 -7.18 30.73 -5.38
CA GLU A 707 -6.88 31.48 -6.61
C GLU A 707 -5.72 32.47 -6.38
N SER A 708 -5.83 33.33 -5.37
CA SER A 708 -4.78 34.33 -5.08
C SER A 708 -3.43 33.69 -4.77
N MET A 709 -3.41 32.61 -3.98
CA MET A 709 -2.19 31.86 -3.65
C MET A 709 -1.59 31.14 -4.86
N ALA A 710 -2.42 30.69 -5.82
CA ALA A 710 -1.96 30.06 -7.04
C ALA A 710 -1.41 31.10 -8.03
N ARG A 711 -2.10 32.23 -8.22
CA ARG A 711 -1.63 33.35 -9.06
C ARG A 711 -0.29 33.89 -8.57
N GLU A 712 -0.14 34.08 -7.26
CA GLU A 712 1.14 34.53 -6.67
C GLU A 712 2.30 33.55 -6.98
N ARG A 713 2.02 32.24 -7.03
CA ARG A 713 3.04 31.23 -7.40
C ARG A 713 3.36 31.29 -8.89
N CYS A 714 2.37 31.49 -9.76
CA CYS A 714 2.59 31.72 -11.19
C CYS A 714 3.44 32.97 -11.43
N ASP A 715 3.14 34.09 -10.75
CA ASP A 715 3.90 35.35 -10.84
C ASP A 715 5.36 35.15 -10.45
N LYS A 716 5.60 34.47 -9.33
CA LYS A 716 6.96 34.18 -8.85
C LYS A 716 7.69 33.21 -9.76
N TRP A 717 7.02 32.19 -10.28
CA TRP A 717 7.63 31.28 -11.24
C TRP A 717 8.00 32.04 -12.51
N ALA A 718 7.11 32.88 -13.04
CA ALA A 718 7.40 33.70 -14.21
C ALA A 718 8.55 34.68 -13.97
N HIS A 719 8.62 35.28 -12.79
CA HIS A 719 9.77 36.09 -12.41
C HIS A 719 11.08 35.27 -12.46
N GLU A 720 11.09 34.07 -11.88
CA GLU A 720 12.28 33.22 -11.88
C GLU A 720 12.66 32.74 -13.30
N ALA A 721 11.68 32.44 -14.16
CA ALA A 721 11.90 32.03 -15.55
C ALA A 721 12.45 33.16 -16.43
N ASN A 722 12.09 34.42 -16.14
CA ASN A 722 12.56 35.58 -16.90
C ASN A 722 13.88 36.20 -16.40
N ARG A 723 14.46 35.69 -15.31
CA ARG A 723 15.76 36.18 -14.83
C ARG A 723 16.88 35.81 -15.80
N GLY A 724 17.40 36.81 -16.50
CA GLY A 724 18.52 36.65 -17.44
C GLY A 724 19.81 36.18 -16.79
N GLY A 725 20.69 35.57 -17.60
CA GLY A 725 22.02 35.12 -17.17
C GLY A 725 22.07 33.76 -16.46
N ARG A 726 20.96 33.02 -16.44
CA ARG A 726 20.90 31.66 -15.88
C ARG A 726 19.88 30.81 -16.62
N ASP A 727 20.13 29.51 -16.67
CA ASP A 727 19.20 28.50 -17.18
C ASP A 727 18.38 27.93 -16.01
N LEU A 728 17.07 27.78 -16.19
CA LEU A 728 16.15 27.30 -15.15
C LEU A 728 15.72 25.85 -15.42
N GLY A 729 15.65 25.03 -14.38
CA GLY A 729 15.06 23.71 -14.46
C GLY A 729 14.31 23.34 -13.21
N PHE A 730 13.45 22.32 -13.26
CA PHE A 730 12.77 21.85 -12.04
C PHE A 730 13.77 21.33 -11.00
N GLU A 731 14.79 20.60 -11.43
CA GLU A 731 15.88 20.10 -10.61
C GLU A 731 17.25 20.56 -11.12
N ALA A 732 18.17 20.87 -10.21
CA ALA A 732 19.58 21.02 -10.57
C ALA A 732 20.17 19.63 -10.90
N ARG A 733 20.80 19.50 -12.07
CA ARG A 733 21.63 18.32 -12.39
C ARG A 733 23.09 18.66 -12.07
N ALA A 734 23.82 17.67 -11.53
CA ALA A 734 25.26 17.80 -11.36
C ALA A 734 25.91 18.13 -12.72
N ASN A 735 26.75 19.16 -12.75
CA ASN A 735 27.52 19.64 -13.91
C ASN A 735 26.76 20.43 -15.00
N ALA A 736 25.52 20.89 -14.78
CA ALA A 736 24.72 21.53 -15.83
C ALA A 736 24.56 23.06 -15.73
N GLY A 737 25.13 23.74 -14.71
CA GLY A 737 24.93 25.20 -14.52
C GLY A 737 23.47 25.64 -14.31
N LEU A 738 22.55 24.68 -14.16
CA LEU A 738 21.11 24.87 -14.14
C LEU A 738 20.63 25.24 -12.73
N VAL A 739 19.89 26.34 -12.63
CA VAL A 739 19.31 26.80 -11.37
C VAL A 739 18.00 26.04 -11.11
N PRO A 740 17.80 25.43 -9.93
CA PRO A 740 16.58 24.71 -9.62
C PRO A 740 15.45 25.67 -9.25
N LEU A 741 14.29 25.51 -9.90
CA LEU A 741 13.03 26.10 -9.50
C LEU A 741 12.52 25.43 -8.22
N LEU A 742 12.49 24.09 -8.20
CA LEU A 742 11.95 23.34 -7.06
C LEU A 742 13.01 23.13 -6.00
N LYS A 743 12.63 23.36 -4.75
CA LYS A 743 13.49 23.11 -3.59
C LYS A 743 13.11 21.80 -2.93
N LYS A 744 14.14 21.07 -2.52
CA LYS A 744 14.01 19.80 -1.81
C LYS A 744 13.67 20.05 -0.34
N PRO A 745 12.81 19.24 0.29
CA PRO A 745 12.56 19.33 1.73
C PRO A 745 13.85 18.96 2.48
N GLY A 746 14.13 19.63 3.60
CA GLY A 746 15.37 19.40 4.34
C GLY A 746 15.68 20.46 5.40
N ALA A 747 16.96 20.84 5.52
CA ALA A 747 17.47 21.70 6.57
C ALA A 747 17.03 23.18 6.46
N HIS A 748 16.60 23.61 5.27
CA HIS A 748 16.10 24.97 5.07
C HIS A 748 14.63 25.08 5.43
N ALA A 749 14.21 26.28 5.86
CA ALA A 749 12.81 26.57 6.10
C ALA A 749 11.99 26.35 4.82
N TRP A 750 10.79 25.80 5.00
CA TRP A 750 9.88 25.54 3.89
C TRP A 750 9.43 26.86 3.26
N ASP A 751 9.55 26.95 1.94
CA ASP A 751 9.11 28.10 1.17
C ASP A 751 8.11 27.71 0.06
N LYS A 752 7.67 28.70 -0.73
CA LYS A 752 6.65 28.53 -1.76
C LYS A 752 7.05 27.58 -2.90
N PHE A 753 8.35 27.31 -3.07
CA PHE A 753 8.91 26.43 -4.09
C PHE A 753 9.42 25.09 -3.53
N THR A 754 9.26 24.87 -2.23
CA THR A 754 9.59 23.59 -1.60
C THR A 754 8.50 22.59 -1.91
N VAL A 755 8.89 21.47 -2.53
CA VAL A 755 7.96 20.40 -2.96
C VAL A 755 8.35 19.09 -2.27
N PRO A 756 7.42 18.35 -1.65
CA PRO A 756 7.75 17.10 -0.97
C PRO A 756 8.21 16.01 -1.95
N PHE A 757 9.02 15.05 -1.48
CA PHE A 757 9.26 13.78 -2.16
C PHE A 757 8.28 12.68 -1.70
N SER A 758 7.57 12.93 -0.61
CA SER A 758 6.64 12.01 0.04
C SER A 758 5.49 12.78 0.68
N MET A 759 4.25 12.29 0.59
CA MET A 759 3.06 12.97 1.14
C MET A 759 3.11 13.15 2.66
N ARG A 760 3.98 12.40 3.34
CA ARG A 760 4.26 12.51 4.78
C ARG A 760 5.25 13.62 5.16
N GLU A 761 5.96 14.22 4.21
CA GLU A 761 6.95 15.28 4.46
C GLU A 761 6.27 16.65 4.58
N VAL A 762 5.36 16.78 5.56
CA VAL A 762 4.60 18.01 5.81
C VAL A 762 5.21 18.88 6.91
N GLU A 763 6.05 18.30 7.76
CA GLU A 763 6.71 18.99 8.87
C GLU A 763 8.20 18.64 8.92
N PRO A 764 9.10 19.63 9.08
CA PRO A 764 10.49 19.35 9.40
C PRO A 764 10.57 18.73 10.80
N GLY A 765 11.24 17.59 10.93
CA GLY A 765 11.50 17.00 12.24
C GLY A 765 12.37 17.94 13.06
N VAL A 766 11.86 18.42 14.20
CA VAL A 766 12.65 19.26 15.12
C VAL A 766 13.56 18.36 15.94
N ARG A 767 14.87 18.61 15.89
CA ARG A 767 15.85 17.92 16.74
C ARG A 767 15.83 18.58 18.11
N LEU A 768 15.10 17.98 19.05
CA LEU A 768 15.15 18.37 20.45
C LEU A 768 16.48 17.86 21.04
N VAL A 769 17.38 18.78 21.36
CA VAL A 769 18.55 18.51 22.19
C VAL A 769 18.10 18.75 23.63
N MET A 770 18.03 17.68 24.43
CA MET A 770 17.79 17.82 25.87
C MET A 770 19.15 17.89 26.54
N GLU A 771 19.44 19.00 27.21
CA GLU A 771 20.60 19.14 28.09
C GLU A 771 20.16 18.89 29.53
N ASP A 772 20.89 18.03 30.26
CA ASP A 772 20.60 17.68 31.66
C ASP A 772 21.18 18.68 32.67
N GLY A 773 21.66 19.85 32.20
CA GLY A 773 22.21 20.94 33.04
C GLY A 773 21.19 22.05 33.34
N PRO A 774 21.45 22.92 34.32
CA PRO A 774 20.68 24.15 34.46
C PRO A 774 20.77 24.95 33.16
N MET A 775 19.62 25.40 32.63
CA MET A 775 19.58 26.26 31.45
C MET A 775 20.49 27.46 31.69
N ASP A 776 21.48 27.70 30.82
CA ASP A 776 22.10 29.02 30.71
C ASP A 776 20.99 30.05 30.49
N GLU A 777 21.10 31.23 31.12
CA GLU A 777 20.20 32.34 30.83
C GLU A 777 20.19 32.55 29.32
N GLY A 778 19.07 32.17 28.69
CA GLY A 778 18.94 32.17 27.24
C GLY A 778 19.30 33.54 26.65
N PRO A 779 19.53 33.63 25.33
CA PRO A 779 19.86 34.90 24.70
C PRO A 779 18.81 35.94 25.08
N GLY A 780 19.27 37.11 25.57
CA GLY A 780 18.42 38.18 26.11
C GLY A 780 17.37 38.63 25.10
N TRP A 781 16.24 37.96 25.10
CA TRP A 781 15.11 38.27 24.25
C TRP A 781 14.34 39.42 24.92
N GLN A 782 14.40 40.59 24.32
CA GLN A 782 13.53 41.70 24.67
C GLN A 782 12.33 41.69 23.72
N HIS A 783 11.13 41.79 24.27
CA HIS A 783 9.93 42.11 23.50
C HIS A 783 10.25 43.34 22.62
N PRO A 784 9.90 43.36 21.33
CA PRO A 784 9.92 44.59 20.56
C PRO A 784 9.11 45.64 21.32
N PRO A 785 9.64 46.87 21.54
CA PRO A 785 8.87 47.90 22.21
C PRO A 785 7.56 48.09 21.45
N LEU A 786 6.44 48.03 22.19
CA LEU A 786 5.14 48.40 21.66
C LEU A 786 5.25 49.80 21.04
N PRO A 787 4.71 50.04 19.83
CA PRO A 787 4.61 51.39 19.30
C PRO A 787 3.91 52.25 20.34
N ALA A 788 4.52 53.38 20.72
CA ALA A 788 3.91 54.31 21.65
C ALA A 788 2.53 54.72 21.10
N ASP A 789 1.49 54.44 21.88
CA ASP A 789 0.17 55.00 21.64
C ASP A 789 0.33 56.53 21.63
N ASN A 790 0.11 57.12 20.45
CA ASN A 790 -0.16 58.55 20.34
C ASN A 790 -1.56 58.80 20.94
N GLU A 791 -1.65 58.78 22.26
CA GLU A 791 -2.71 59.50 22.96
C GLU A 791 -2.36 61.00 22.90
N GLY A 792 -2.84 61.63 21.83
CA GLY A 792 -3.04 63.06 21.75
C GLY A 792 -4.52 63.36 21.87
N GLY A 793 -4.93 63.73 23.09
CA GLY A 793 -6.01 64.64 23.56
C GLY A 793 -7.34 64.71 22.77
N GLU A 794 -8.52 64.86 23.37
CA GLU A 794 -8.95 65.88 24.34
C GLU A 794 -10.42 65.56 24.69
N ASP A 795 -10.78 65.87 25.95
CA ASP A 795 -12.10 65.91 26.64
C ASP A 795 -12.96 64.65 26.84
#